data_AF-A0A2G6C5X9-F1
#
_entry.id   AF-A0A2G6C5X9-F1
#
_cell.length_a   1.000
_cell.length_b   1.000
_cell.length_c   1.000
_cell.angle_alpha   90.00
_cell.angle_beta   90.00
_cell.angle_gamma   90.00
#
_symmetry.space_group_name_H-M   'P 1'
#
loop_
_entity.id
_entity.type
_entity.pdbx_description
1 polymer ?
#
loop_
_entity_poly.entity_id
_entity_poly.type
_entity_poly.pdbx_seq_one_letter_code
_entity_poly.pdbx_strand_id
1 'polypeptide(L)'
;LKVENGKVTDEIVYIDAAREIDEVIADAGAKLNEKGEFIKERVSARKNLKPEQVDAGEVTLMDSAHKQILGSTASLVPFIEKNRIDRSLTGSNMQRQAVPLLVPQSPTVGTGIEHAVALDSSQLIVAEGAGEVVRADADAVEVKYKDGVKTYQPIHFAKSNDDRSINQKVRVNRGDKVKKGDTLIEGASVADSELALGRDLRVAFMPWGGYNMDDAIILSNRLVEDDSLTSINIKDYNVEIRETKLGDEIVTRDIPNVSEESLRNLDEDGIIQVGSEVRAGDVLVGKITPKGEQELSSEERLLRAIFGEKAKDVRDTSLRMNNSGGGKVVAVKIFSREEGHDLKSGVIMQIQVFVARLHKIMVGDKLAGRHGNKGVVARVLPVEDMPFMADGTPIDVILNPLGVPSRMNLGQLFETHLGMAAKALGYKVATPPFNGISGETIEAELEKAGFAKDGKSQLYDGRTGEAFEERTTVGVMHMIKLHHMVSDKLHARSTGPYTMVTQQPLGGKAQNGGQRFGEMEVWALEAYGAATTLQEMLTIKSDDVYGRAKAYESIIKGEQIVGPKLPESFNVLVKELQGLGLRVDLIDEGVETVDAENVIASSGPEDKTVPDDGDDEAVMDESDDVDFEEDGLNIEVAEEFDNQEKEEA
;
A
#
# COMPACT_ATOMS: atom_id res chain seq x y z
N LEU A 1 -36.32 17.99 -6.35
CA LEU A 1 -37.17 18.82 -7.23
C LEU A 1 -38.55 18.91 -6.60
N LYS A 2 -39.13 20.10 -6.52
CA LYS A 2 -40.46 20.28 -5.96
C LYS A 2 -41.53 19.88 -6.98
N VAL A 3 -42.61 19.26 -6.52
CA VAL A 3 -43.75 18.91 -7.37
C VAL A 3 -44.95 19.74 -6.94
N GLU A 4 -45.49 20.54 -7.86
CA GLU A 4 -46.66 21.37 -7.62
C GLU A 4 -47.78 20.98 -8.59
N ASN A 5 -48.94 20.60 -8.07
CA ASN A 5 -50.11 20.19 -8.87
C ASN A 5 -49.79 19.09 -9.91
N GLY A 6 -48.96 18.10 -9.53
CA GLY A 6 -48.55 17.00 -10.42
C GLY A 6 -47.50 17.37 -11.47
N LYS A 7 -46.95 18.59 -11.42
CA LYS A 7 -45.87 19.06 -12.29
C LYS A 7 -44.57 19.22 -11.51
N VAL A 8 -43.52 18.55 -11.97
CA VAL A 8 -42.16 18.69 -11.44
C VAL A 8 -41.61 20.06 -11.87
N THR A 9 -41.06 20.81 -10.91
CA THR A 9 -40.42 22.10 -11.13
C THR A 9 -38.90 22.01 -10.96
N ASP A 10 -38.18 23.02 -11.46
CA ASP A 10 -36.72 23.13 -11.30
C ASP A 10 -36.32 23.65 -9.90
N GLU A 11 -37.28 23.85 -8.98
CA GLU A 11 -37.00 24.30 -7.62
C GLU A 11 -36.37 23.16 -6.80
N ILE A 12 -35.15 23.38 -6.31
CA ILE A 12 -34.44 22.45 -5.43
C ILE A 12 -34.73 22.83 -3.98
N VAL A 13 -35.36 21.92 -3.25
CA VAL A 13 -35.64 22.05 -1.82
C VAL A 13 -34.75 21.05 -1.07
N TYR A 14 -34.00 21.55 -0.10
CA TYR A 14 -33.24 20.72 0.83
C TYR A 14 -34.14 20.37 2.02
N ILE A 15 -34.20 19.09 2.36
CA ILE A 15 -34.98 18.55 3.46
C ILE A 15 -34.08 17.75 4.39
N ASP A 16 -34.40 17.75 5.68
CA ASP A 16 -33.78 16.85 6.65
C ASP A 16 -34.60 15.56 6.78
N ALA A 17 -34.07 14.59 7.52
CA ALA A 17 -34.72 13.29 7.71
C ALA A 17 -36.07 13.38 8.45
N ALA A 18 -36.26 14.41 9.30
CA ALA A 18 -37.52 14.60 10.02
C ALA A 18 -38.63 15.06 9.07
N ARG A 19 -38.30 15.99 8.17
CA ARG A 19 -39.23 16.50 7.16
C ARG A 19 -39.49 15.47 6.05
N GLU A 20 -38.51 14.65 5.68
CA GLU A 20 -38.68 13.61 4.66
C GLU A 20 -39.80 12.61 4.97
N ILE A 21 -40.08 12.35 6.26
CA ILE A 21 -41.13 11.40 6.68
C ILE A 21 -42.52 11.78 6.16
N ASP A 22 -42.83 13.08 6.16
CA ASP A 22 -44.14 13.62 5.76
C ASP A 22 -44.27 13.84 4.24
N GLU A 23 -43.17 13.69 3.50
CA GLU A 23 -43.10 13.94 2.06
C GLU A 23 -43.26 12.63 1.25
N VAL A 24 -43.78 12.76 0.03
CA VAL A 24 -43.89 11.65 -0.93
C VAL A 24 -42.90 11.90 -2.06
N ILE A 25 -41.81 11.14 -2.08
CA ILE A 25 -40.65 11.42 -2.93
C ILE A 25 -40.57 10.42 -4.08
N ALA A 26 -40.80 10.87 -5.31
CA ALA A 26 -40.64 10.05 -6.51
C ALA A 26 -39.16 9.80 -6.86
N ASP A 27 -38.89 8.61 -7.41
CA ASP A 27 -37.57 8.24 -7.92
C ASP A 27 -37.12 9.14 -9.10
N ALA A 28 -35.81 9.40 -9.21
CA ALA A 28 -35.25 10.22 -10.27
C ALA A 28 -35.46 9.63 -11.68
N GLY A 29 -35.66 8.31 -11.78
CA GLY A 29 -35.96 7.62 -13.04
C GLY A 29 -37.42 7.66 -13.47
N ALA A 30 -38.29 8.35 -12.75
CA ALA A 30 -39.67 8.57 -13.19
C ALA A 30 -39.70 9.36 -14.50
N LYS A 31 -40.36 8.81 -15.52
CA LYS A 31 -40.45 9.46 -16.84
C LYS A 31 -41.46 10.62 -16.83
N LEU A 32 -41.01 11.78 -17.27
CA LEU A 32 -41.80 13.01 -17.40
C LEU A 32 -42.09 13.34 -18.87
N ASN A 33 -43.20 14.02 -19.14
CA ASN A 33 -43.50 14.59 -20.44
C ASN A 33 -42.79 15.96 -20.63
N GLU A 34 -42.88 16.55 -21.83
CA GLU A 34 -42.26 17.86 -22.13
C GLU A 34 -42.78 19.01 -21.24
N LYS A 35 -43.93 18.83 -20.58
CA LYS A 35 -44.53 19.82 -19.67
C LYS A 35 -44.10 19.62 -18.20
N GLY A 36 -43.31 18.59 -17.89
CA GLY A 36 -42.86 18.24 -16.54
C GLY A 36 -43.86 17.41 -15.73
N GLU A 37 -44.87 16.82 -16.36
CA GLU A 37 -45.86 15.97 -15.70
C GLU A 37 -45.45 14.48 -15.83
N PHE A 38 -45.81 13.66 -14.85
CA PHE A 38 -45.55 12.22 -14.90
C PHE A 38 -46.32 11.55 -16.04
N ILE A 39 -45.62 10.72 -16.84
CA ILE A 39 -46.26 10.00 -17.95
C ILE A 39 -47.20 8.89 -17.44
N LYS A 40 -46.84 8.26 -16.31
CA LYS A 40 -47.63 7.19 -15.69
C LYS A 40 -48.53 7.78 -14.61
N GLU A 41 -49.76 7.27 -14.54
CA GLU A 41 -50.70 7.63 -13.47
C GLU A 41 -50.20 7.20 -12.09
N ARG A 42 -49.51 6.05 -12.01
CA ARG A 42 -48.85 5.57 -10.80
C ARG A 42 -47.34 5.57 -10.97
N VAL A 43 -46.64 6.09 -9.96
CA VAL A 43 -45.19 6.26 -9.95
C VAL A 43 -44.59 5.62 -8.70
N SER A 44 -43.37 5.10 -8.86
CA SER A 44 -42.61 4.56 -7.74
C SER A 44 -42.11 5.72 -6.89
N ALA A 45 -42.46 5.71 -5.61
CA ALA A 45 -42.08 6.75 -4.66
C ALA A 45 -41.73 6.16 -3.30
N ARG A 46 -41.10 6.97 -2.46
CA ARG A 46 -40.94 6.70 -1.03
C ARG A 46 -42.04 7.47 -0.29
N LYS A 47 -42.85 6.75 0.49
CA LYS A 47 -43.90 7.30 1.36
C LYS A 47 -43.71 6.71 2.75
N ASN A 48 -43.63 7.54 3.78
CA ASN A 48 -43.28 7.12 5.14
C ASN A 48 -41.98 6.27 5.18
N LEU A 49 -40.95 6.70 4.42
CA LEU A 49 -39.66 6.01 4.27
C LEU A 49 -39.72 4.58 3.69
N LYS A 50 -40.86 4.17 3.12
CA LYS A 50 -41.03 2.85 2.48
C LYS A 50 -41.25 2.99 0.97
N PRO A 51 -40.68 2.09 0.16
CA PRO A 51 -40.95 2.08 -1.28
C PRO A 51 -42.39 1.62 -1.55
N GLU A 52 -43.16 2.45 -2.25
CA GLU A 52 -44.55 2.18 -2.63
C GLU A 52 -44.87 2.75 -4.04
N GLN A 53 -45.94 2.28 -4.66
CA GLN A 53 -46.50 2.88 -5.88
C GLN A 53 -47.62 3.86 -5.48
N VAL A 54 -47.44 5.14 -5.75
CA VAL A 54 -48.40 6.20 -5.41
C VAL A 54 -48.99 6.81 -6.67
N ASP A 55 -50.15 7.44 -6.56
CA ASP A 55 -50.71 8.23 -7.66
C ASP A 55 -49.84 9.47 -7.90
N ALA A 56 -49.67 9.86 -9.16
CA ALA A 56 -48.83 11.00 -9.56
C ALA A 56 -49.23 12.33 -8.89
N GLY A 57 -50.50 12.47 -8.51
CA GLY A 57 -51.00 13.63 -7.77
C GLY A 57 -50.65 13.67 -6.29
N GLU A 58 -50.23 12.54 -5.69
CA GLU A 58 -49.77 12.47 -4.30
C GLU A 58 -48.30 12.86 -4.12
N VAL A 59 -47.53 12.89 -5.20
CA VAL A 59 -46.09 13.18 -5.16
C VAL A 59 -45.85 14.65 -4.80
N THR A 60 -45.07 14.88 -3.75
CA THR A 60 -44.70 16.23 -3.30
C THR A 60 -43.30 16.63 -3.76
N LEU A 61 -42.38 15.66 -3.86
CA LEU A 61 -41.00 15.86 -4.26
C LEU A 61 -40.54 14.77 -5.24
N MET A 62 -39.50 15.07 -6.01
CA MET A 62 -38.79 14.11 -6.85
C MET A 62 -37.28 14.22 -6.61
N ASP A 63 -36.61 13.07 -6.60
CA ASP A 63 -35.15 13.00 -6.47
C ASP A 63 -34.46 13.83 -7.56
N SER A 64 -33.41 14.57 -7.18
CA SER A 64 -32.76 15.56 -8.07
C SER A 64 -31.83 14.93 -9.10
N ALA A 65 -31.20 13.81 -8.74
CA ALA A 65 -30.26 13.10 -9.58
C ALA A 65 -30.23 11.61 -9.20
N HIS A 66 -30.08 10.74 -10.20
CA HIS A 66 -29.97 9.28 -10.01
C HIS A 66 -28.84 8.85 -9.05
N LYS A 67 -27.74 9.62 -9.04
CA LYS A 67 -26.55 9.34 -8.23
C LYS A 67 -26.61 9.94 -6.81
N GLN A 68 -27.67 10.66 -6.43
CA GLN A 68 -27.71 11.38 -5.15
C GLN A 68 -27.58 10.47 -3.92
N ILE A 69 -27.89 9.18 -4.06
CA ILE A 69 -27.77 8.17 -3.00
C ILE A 69 -26.35 7.60 -2.85
N LEU A 70 -25.44 7.94 -3.77
CA LEU A 70 -24.08 7.39 -3.81
C LEU A 70 -23.06 8.41 -3.30
N GLY A 71 -22.05 7.91 -2.58
CA GLY A 71 -20.84 8.68 -2.31
C GLY A 71 -20.03 8.95 -3.59
N SER A 72 -19.06 9.86 -3.50
CA SER A 72 -18.19 10.24 -4.63
C SER A 72 -17.43 9.05 -5.23
N THR A 73 -16.90 8.15 -4.39
CA THR A 73 -16.14 6.96 -4.84
C THR A 73 -17.01 5.91 -5.52
N ALA A 74 -18.22 5.67 -5.00
CA ALA A 74 -19.19 4.78 -5.63
C ALA A 74 -19.70 5.36 -6.95
N SER A 75 -19.83 6.69 -7.03
CA SER A 75 -20.26 7.37 -8.24
C SER A 75 -19.26 7.29 -9.40
N LEU A 76 -18.01 6.89 -9.16
CA LEU A 76 -16.97 6.66 -10.18
C LEU A 76 -17.01 5.26 -10.80
N VAL A 77 -17.88 4.36 -10.30
CA VAL A 77 -18.03 3.01 -10.82
C VAL A 77 -19.07 3.02 -11.95
N PRO A 78 -18.68 2.81 -13.22
CA PRO A 78 -19.65 2.67 -14.32
C PRO A 78 -20.47 1.40 -14.12
N PHE A 79 -21.72 1.40 -14.58
CA PHE A 79 -22.63 0.24 -14.47
C PHE A 79 -22.74 -0.34 -13.05
N ILE A 80 -22.65 0.51 -12.02
CA ILE A 80 -22.73 0.08 -10.62
C ILE A 80 -24.03 -0.67 -10.31
N GLU A 81 -25.12 -0.33 -11.01
CA GLU A 81 -26.42 -0.99 -10.91
C GLU A 81 -26.42 -2.43 -11.44
N LYS A 82 -25.36 -2.85 -12.15
CA LYS A 82 -25.16 -4.23 -12.64
C LYS A 82 -24.26 -5.05 -11.73
N ASN A 83 -23.80 -4.49 -10.63
CA ASN A 83 -22.98 -5.17 -9.64
C ASN A 83 -23.79 -5.52 -8.40
N ARG A 84 -23.46 -6.65 -7.77
CA ARG A 84 -23.88 -6.92 -6.39
C ARG A 84 -23.26 -5.89 -5.43
N ILE A 85 -24.02 -5.51 -4.39
CA ILE A 85 -23.69 -4.41 -3.47
C ILE A 85 -22.32 -4.60 -2.78
N ASP A 86 -21.99 -5.81 -2.33
CA ASP A 86 -20.71 -6.16 -1.72
C ASP A 86 -19.52 -5.90 -2.67
N ARG A 87 -19.72 -6.12 -3.97
CA ARG A 87 -18.71 -5.85 -4.99
C ARG A 87 -18.58 -4.38 -5.31
N SER A 88 -19.69 -3.64 -5.34
CA SER A 88 -19.66 -2.18 -5.46
C SER A 88 -18.95 -1.52 -4.27
N LEU A 89 -19.19 -2.00 -3.05
CA LEU A 89 -18.47 -1.57 -1.86
C LEU A 89 -16.97 -1.85 -1.98
N THR A 90 -16.61 -3.08 -2.36
CA THR A 90 -15.22 -3.48 -2.53
C THR A 90 -14.51 -2.65 -3.62
N GLY A 91 -15.16 -2.44 -4.77
CA GLY A 91 -14.64 -1.60 -5.87
C GLY A 91 -14.43 -0.15 -5.45
N SER A 92 -15.41 0.44 -4.76
CA SER A 92 -15.32 1.81 -4.22
C SER A 92 -14.17 1.95 -3.21
N ASN A 93 -13.95 0.93 -2.36
CA ASN A 93 -12.86 0.93 -1.40
C ASN A 93 -11.48 0.78 -2.07
N MET A 94 -11.37 -0.08 -3.08
CA MET A 94 -10.10 -0.30 -3.77
C MET A 94 -9.68 0.89 -4.65
N GLN A 95 -10.63 1.67 -5.19
CA GLN A 95 -10.30 2.91 -5.90
C GLN A 95 -9.50 3.89 -5.03
N ARG A 96 -9.80 3.98 -3.72
CA ARG A 96 -9.04 4.80 -2.77
C ARG A 96 -7.61 4.30 -2.53
N GLN A 97 -7.33 3.06 -2.90
CA GLN A 97 -6.04 2.40 -2.71
C GLN A 97 -5.15 2.49 -3.96
N ALA A 98 -5.62 3.18 -5.00
CA ALA A 98 -4.89 3.38 -6.25
C ALA A 98 -3.58 4.13 -6.04
N VAL A 99 -2.52 3.66 -6.68
CA VAL A 99 -1.22 4.35 -6.67
C VAL A 99 -1.14 5.28 -7.89
N PRO A 100 -0.69 6.53 -7.71
CA PRO A 100 -0.38 7.40 -8.84
C PRO A 100 0.66 6.77 -9.78
N LEU A 101 0.25 6.56 -11.03
CA LEU A 101 1.12 6.03 -12.08
C LEU A 101 2.01 7.13 -12.64
N LEU A 102 3.14 6.74 -13.22
CA LEU A 102 4.07 7.64 -13.91
C LEU A 102 3.38 8.38 -15.08
N VAL A 103 2.54 7.64 -15.81
CA VAL A 103 1.76 8.16 -16.94
C VAL A 103 0.30 7.72 -16.79
N PRO A 104 -0.50 8.42 -15.98
CA PRO A 104 -1.92 8.10 -15.80
C PRO A 104 -2.69 8.26 -17.11
N GLN A 105 -3.82 7.57 -17.23
CA GLN A 105 -4.74 7.69 -18.36
C GLN A 105 -6.16 7.83 -17.84
N SER A 106 -6.90 8.84 -18.31
CA SER A 106 -8.33 8.99 -18.02
C SER A 106 -9.12 7.76 -18.52
N PRO A 107 -10.15 7.30 -17.80
CA PRO A 107 -10.92 6.13 -18.23
C PRO A 107 -11.68 6.39 -19.53
N THR A 108 -11.60 5.47 -20.49
CA THR A 108 -12.42 5.52 -21.72
C THR A 108 -13.91 5.42 -21.38
N VAL A 109 -14.26 4.59 -20.39
CA VAL A 109 -15.62 4.44 -19.86
C VAL A 109 -15.68 5.08 -18.47
N GLY A 110 -16.11 6.33 -18.39
CA GLY A 110 -16.29 7.06 -17.14
C GLY A 110 -17.75 7.11 -16.67
N THR A 111 -18.02 7.93 -15.66
CA THR A 111 -19.38 8.24 -15.18
C THR A 111 -19.73 9.72 -15.33
N GLY A 112 -18.77 10.56 -15.70
CA GLY A 112 -18.91 12.01 -15.88
C GLY A 112 -18.74 12.81 -14.58
N ILE A 113 -18.27 12.18 -13.50
CA ILE A 113 -17.95 12.86 -12.24
C ILE A 113 -16.43 13.02 -12.03
N GLU A 114 -15.62 12.39 -12.87
CA GLU A 114 -14.15 12.35 -12.79
C GLU A 114 -13.55 13.76 -12.76
N HIS A 115 -14.01 14.66 -13.63
CA HIS A 115 -13.58 16.05 -13.65
C HIS A 115 -13.95 16.81 -12.36
N ALA A 116 -15.17 16.61 -11.85
CA ALA A 116 -15.61 17.26 -10.61
C ALA A 116 -14.77 16.79 -9.42
N VAL A 117 -14.51 15.48 -9.32
CA VAL A 117 -13.65 14.92 -8.26
C VAL A 117 -12.20 15.42 -8.39
N ALA A 118 -11.65 15.51 -9.60
CA ALA A 118 -10.29 16.04 -9.81
C ALA A 118 -10.19 17.52 -9.43
N LEU A 119 -11.22 18.32 -9.75
CA LEU A 119 -11.29 19.73 -9.39
C LEU A 119 -11.41 19.93 -7.87
N ASP A 120 -12.36 19.24 -7.24
CA ASP A 120 -12.68 19.40 -5.81
C ASP A 120 -11.59 18.80 -4.90
N SER A 121 -10.75 17.90 -5.42
CA SER A 121 -9.59 17.33 -4.70
C SER A 121 -8.32 18.21 -4.76
N SER A 122 -8.40 19.41 -5.35
CA SER A 122 -7.27 20.33 -5.52
C SER A 122 -6.09 19.73 -6.31
N GLN A 123 -6.34 18.68 -7.12
CA GLN A 123 -5.35 18.15 -8.04
C GLN A 123 -5.29 18.95 -9.35
N LEU A 124 -6.27 19.81 -9.62
CA LEU A 124 -6.29 20.70 -10.77
C LEU A 124 -5.99 22.14 -10.34
N ILE A 125 -5.03 22.77 -11.01
CA ILE A 125 -4.88 24.24 -10.96
C ILE A 125 -5.54 24.80 -12.20
N VAL A 126 -6.59 25.60 -12.01
CA VAL A 126 -7.41 26.17 -13.07
C VAL A 126 -7.16 27.66 -13.25
N ALA A 127 -7.43 28.18 -14.45
CA ALA A 127 -7.37 29.59 -14.74
C ALA A 127 -8.48 30.36 -14.01
N GLU A 128 -8.15 31.53 -13.47
CA GLU A 128 -9.07 32.35 -12.68
C GLU A 128 -10.00 33.21 -13.54
N GLY A 129 -9.65 33.41 -14.80
CA GLY A 129 -10.30 34.33 -15.71
C GLY A 129 -9.95 34.07 -17.16
N ALA A 130 -10.44 34.93 -18.04
CA ALA A 130 -10.01 34.94 -19.43
C ALA A 130 -8.61 35.58 -19.53
N GLY A 131 -7.66 34.84 -20.10
CA GLY A 131 -6.27 35.28 -20.20
C GLY A 131 -5.50 34.59 -21.32
N GLU A 132 -4.25 34.99 -21.50
CA GLU A 132 -3.31 34.40 -22.47
C GLU A 132 -2.08 33.88 -21.73
N VAL A 133 -1.69 32.64 -22.00
CA VAL A 133 -0.52 32.00 -21.38
C VAL A 133 0.75 32.61 -21.97
N VAL A 134 1.50 33.37 -21.16
CA VAL A 134 2.74 34.03 -21.60
C VAL A 134 3.97 33.16 -21.41
N ARG A 135 3.92 32.23 -20.44
CA ARG A 135 4.94 31.24 -20.15
C ARG A 135 4.29 29.94 -19.70
N ALA A 136 4.78 28.82 -20.22
CA ALA A 136 4.41 27.48 -19.77
C ALA A 136 5.65 26.60 -19.89
N ASP A 137 6.27 26.30 -18.76
CA ASP A 137 7.35 25.34 -18.63
C ASP A 137 7.10 24.45 -17.40
N ALA A 138 8.00 23.50 -17.12
CA ALA A 138 7.80 22.60 -15.99
C ALA A 138 7.75 23.34 -14.65
N ASP A 139 8.43 24.48 -14.50
CA ASP A 139 8.60 25.17 -13.21
C ASP A 139 7.55 26.26 -12.96
N ALA A 140 6.96 26.82 -14.02
CA ALA A 140 5.98 27.88 -13.92
C ALA A 140 5.03 27.95 -15.12
N VAL A 141 3.77 28.27 -14.82
CA VAL A 141 2.78 28.75 -15.77
C VAL A 141 2.46 30.21 -15.45
N GLU A 142 2.66 31.11 -16.40
CA GLU A 142 2.31 32.52 -16.25
C GLU A 142 1.16 32.85 -17.20
N VAL A 143 0.07 33.37 -16.66
CA VAL A 143 -1.12 33.77 -17.41
C VAL A 143 -1.30 35.27 -17.29
N LYS A 144 -1.37 35.95 -18.44
CA LYS A 144 -1.70 37.37 -18.52
C LYS A 144 -3.21 37.54 -18.53
N TYR A 145 -3.74 37.97 -17.39
CA TYR A 145 -5.12 38.39 -17.23
C TYR A 145 -5.26 39.90 -17.47
N LYS A 146 -6.50 40.41 -17.37
CA LYS A 146 -6.78 41.84 -17.45
C LYS A 146 -6.10 42.65 -16.34
N ASP A 147 -6.00 42.07 -15.15
CA ASP A 147 -5.52 42.74 -13.93
C ASP A 147 -4.01 42.57 -13.68
N GLY A 148 -3.31 41.82 -14.55
CA GLY A 148 -1.88 41.57 -14.44
C GLY A 148 -1.47 40.17 -14.91
N VAL A 149 -0.18 39.86 -14.75
CA VAL A 149 0.35 38.51 -14.96
C VAL A 149 0.32 37.77 -13.62
N LYS A 150 -0.24 36.57 -13.61
CA LYS A 150 -0.25 35.69 -12.45
C LYS A 150 0.56 34.44 -12.74
N THR A 151 1.38 34.04 -11.77
CA THR A 151 2.28 32.88 -11.87
C THR A 151 1.73 31.74 -11.01
N TYR A 152 1.72 30.55 -11.57
CA TYR A 152 1.36 29.29 -10.92
C TYR A 152 2.59 28.38 -10.95
N GLN A 153 2.97 27.83 -9.80
CA GLN A 153 4.14 26.97 -9.66
C GLN A 153 3.69 25.52 -9.46
N PRO A 154 4.03 24.60 -10.38
CA PRO A 154 3.79 23.18 -10.20
C PRO A 154 4.61 22.59 -9.05
N ILE A 155 4.04 21.59 -8.38
CA ILE A 155 4.73 20.76 -7.38
C ILE A 155 5.43 19.59 -8.08
N HIS A 156 6.74 19.44 -7.88
CA HIS A 156 7.54 18.34 -8.46
C HIS A 156 7.96 17.34 -7.40
N PHE A 157 7.71 16.05 -7.67
CA PHE A 157 8.17 14.90 -6.87
C PHE A 157 8.08 15.09 -5.35
N ALA A 158 6.97 15.66 -4.86
CA ALA A 158 6.75 15.81 -3.43
C ALA A 158 6.29 14.48 -2.82
N LYS A 159 6.80 14.16 -1.62
CA LYS A 159 6.36 12.99 -0.87
C LYS A 159 4.93 13.21 -0.33
N SER A 160 4.05 12.23 -0.51
CA SER A 160 2.77 12.14 0.19
C SER A 160 2.88 11.40 1.52
N ASN A 161 1.83 11.44 2.35
CA ASN A 161 1.80 10.73 3.64
C ASN A 161 2.00 9.21 3.49
N ASP A 162 1.57 8.61 2.37
CA ASP A 162 1.68 7.18 2.09
C ASP A 162 2.91 6.82 1.22
N ASP A 163 3.98 7.61 1.32
CA ASP A 163 5.24 7.45 0.58
C ASP A 163 5.08 7.46 -0.96
N ARG A 164 4.07 8.15 -1.49
CA ARG A 164 3.83 8.28 -2.94
C ARG A 164 4.37 9.59 -3.47
N SER A 165 4.63 9.62 -4.77
CA SER A 165 5.01 10.85 -5.46
C SER A 165 3.77 11.66 -5.85
N ILE A 166 3.68 12.88 -5.34
CA ILE A 166 2.82 13.94 -5.84
C ILE A 166 3.63 14.73 -6.86
N ASN A 167 3.23 14.62 -8.13
CA ASN A 167 3.89 15.34 -9.22
C ASN A 167 2.85 16.00 -10.11
N GLN A 168 2.98 17.31 -10.30
CA GLN A 168 2.14 18.10 -11.16
C GLN A 168 2.77 18.28 -12.55
N LYS A 169 1.94 18.35 -13.58
CA LYS A 169 2.35 18.52 -14.98
C LYS A 169 1.59 19.68 -15.59
N VAL A 170 2.30 20.56 -16.29
CA VAL A 170 1.70 21.66 -17.03
C VAL A 170 0.98 21.13 -18.26
N ARG A 171 -0.26 21.57 -18.46
CA ARG A 171 -1.14 21.13 -19.55
C ARG A 171 -1.19 22.11 -20.72
N VAL A 172 -1.08 23.41 -20.44
CA VAL A 172 -1.16 24.47 -21.44
C VAL A 172 0.17 24.74 -22.11
N ASN A 173 0.13 25.29 -23.31
CA ASN A 173 1.28 25.80 -24.04
C ASN A 173 1.33 27.32 -24.03
N ARG A 174 2.51 27.87 -24.30
CA ARG A 174 2.67 29.32 -24.50
C ARG A 174 1.84 29.79 -25.69
N GLY A 175 1.05 30.84 -25.49
CA GLY A 175 0.15 31.42 -26.49
C GLY A 175 -1.29 30.91 -26.41
N ASP A 176 -1.57 29.92 -25.56
CA ASP A 176 -2.92 29.41 -25.38
C ASP A 176 -3.83 30.48 -24.74
N LYS A 177 -5.06 30.58 -25.25
CA LYS A 177 -6.10 31.44 -24.67
C LYS A 177 -6.96 30.61 -23.74
N VAL A 178 -6.96 30.98 -22.46
CA VAL A 178 -7.67 30.27 -21.41
C VAL A 178 -8.87 31.08 -20.93
N LYS A 179 -9.90 30.39 -20.44
CA LYS A 179 -11.08 30.93 -19.77
C LYS A 179 -11.07 30.52 -18.31
N LYS A 180 -11.93 31.17 -17.51
CA LYS A 180 -12.13 30.78 -16.12
C LYS A 180 -12.54 29.32 -16.03
N GLY A 181 -11.79 28.52 -15.27
CA GLY A 181 -12.02 27.09 -15.08
C GLY A 181 -11.21 26.18 -16.01
N ASP A 182 -10.54 26.70 -17.03
CA ASP A 182 -9.67 25.88 -17.89
C ASP A 182 -8.47 25.37 -17.08
N THR A 183 -8.12 24.10 -17.24
CA THR A 183 -7.00 23.47 -16.51
C THR A 183 -5.66 23.97 -17.03
N LEU A 184 -4.84 24.50 -16.12
CA LEU A 184 -3.46 24.94 -16.39
C LEU A 184 -2.45 23.84 -16.05
N ILE A 185 -2.65 23.20 -14.89
CA ILE A 185 -1.73 22.20 -14.31
C ILE A 185 -2.55 21.03 -13.77
N GLU A 186 -2.13 19.81 -14.10
CA GLU A 186 -2.72 18.55 -13.64
C GLU A 186 -1.85 17.90 -12.56
N GLY A 187 -2.48 17.35 -11.52
CA GLY A 187 -1.81 16.72 -10.38
C GLY A 187 -1.61 15.21 -10.50
N ALA A 188 -1.47 14.57 -9.34
CA ALA A 188 -1.28 13.14 -9.26
C ALA A 188 -2.58 12.40 -9.62
N SER A 189 -2.48 11.31 -10.38
CA SER A 189 -3.64 10.52 -10.82
C SER A 189 -4.70 11.34 -11.57
N VAL A 190 -4.27 12.30 -12.38
CA VAL A 190 -5.13 13.10 -13.27
C VAL A 190 -4.57 13.04 -14.69
N ALA A 191 -5.47 12.95 -15.68
CA ALA A 191 -5.13 13.07 -17.09
C ALA A 191 -6.32 13.68 -17.85
N ASP A 192 -6.05 14.61 -18.76
CA ASP A 192 -7.07 15.33 -19.54
C ASP A 192 -8.15 15.98 -18.64
N SER A 193 -7.72 16.61 -17.54
CA SER A 193 -8.59 17.22 -16.51
C SER A 193 -9.54 16.25 -15.79
N GLU A 194 -9.37 14.93 -15.96
CA GLU A 194 -10.19 13.89 -15.35
C GLU A 194 -9.38 13.06 -14.36
N LEU A 195 -10.04 12.57 -13.31
CA LEU A 195 -9.45 11.62 -12.39
C LEU A 195 -9.07 10.32 -13.13
N ALA A 196 -7.79 9.96 -13.04
CA ALA A 196 -7.15 8.88 -13.79
C ALA A 196 -6.37 7.97 -12.82
N LEU A 197 -7.12 7.11 -12.11
CA LEU A 197 -6.58 6.22 -11.08
C LEU A 197 -5.80 5.01 -11.64
N GLY A 198 -5.86 4.79 -12.95
CA GLY A 198 -5.33 3.61 -13.59
C GLY A 198 -5.09 3.81 -15.09
N ARG A 199 -5.24 2.72 -15.85
CA ARG A 199 -5.03 2.66 -17.30
C ARG A 199 -6.04 1.75 -17.97
N ASP A 200 -6.36 2.07 -19.23
CA ASP A 200 -7.26 1.27 -20.05
C ASP A 200 -6.51 0.13 -20.74
N LEU A 201 -6.66 -1.09 -20.24
CA LEU A 201 -5.95 -2.28 -20.71
C LEU A 201 -6.85 -3.17 -21.55
N ARG A 202 -6.27 -3.86 -22.55
CA ARG A 202 -6.99 -4.88 -23.32
C ARG A 202 -7.09 -6.17 -22.51
N VAL A 203 -8.31 -6.55 -22.17
CA VAL A 203 -8.59 -7.69 -21.30
C VAL A 203 -9.25 -8.81 -22.09
N ALA A 204 -8.85 -10.06 -21.84
CA ALA A 204 -9.54 -11.26 -22.29
C ALA A 204 -10.02 -12.11 -21.10
N PHE A 205 -11.23 -12.64 -21.19
CA PHE A 205 -11.81 -13.52 -20.17
C PHE A 205 -11.70 -15.00 -20.59
N MET A 206 -10.57 -15.64 -20.26
CA MET A 206 -10.33 -17.05 -20.57
C MET A 206 -9.38 -17.69 -19.55
N PRO A 207 -9.49 -18.99 -19.26
CA PRO A 207 -8.46 -19.71 -18.50
C PRO A 207 -7.17 -19.81 -19.32
N TRP A 208 -6.01 -19.75 -18.67
CA TRP A 208 -4.71 -19.83 -19.35
C TRP A 208 -3.69 -20.65 -18.56
N GLY A 209 -3.54 -21.92 -18.91
CA GLY A 209 -2.54 -22.82 -18.32
C GLY A 209 -2.57 -22.93 -16.78
N GLY A 210 -3.71 -22.62 -16.16
CA GLY A 210 -3.86 -22.55 -14.69
C GLY A 210 -3.23 -21.31 -14.03
N TYR A 211 -2.57 -20.43 -14.77
CA TYR A 211 -1.88 -19.26 -14.19
C TYR A 211 -2.84 -18.18 -13.68
N ASN A 212 -4.08 -18.18 -14.13
CA ASN A 212 -5.16 -17.33 -13.63
C ASN A 212 -6.19 -18.12 -12.81
N MET A 213 -5.75 -19.16 -12.08
CA MET A 213 -6.61 -19.86 -11.13
C MET A 213 -7.10 -18.89 -10.03
N ASP A 214 -8.33 -19.08 -9.58
CA ASP A 214 -9.02 -18.17 -8.67
C ASP A 214 -9.01 -16.71 -9.17
N ASP A 215 -8.28 -15.84 -8.45
CA ASP A 215 -8.17 -14.41 -8.70
C ASP A 215 -6.78 -14.01 -9.24
N ALA A 216 -5.98 -14.98 -9.65
CA ALA A 216 -4.70 -14.68 -10.26
C ALA A 216 -4.87 -13.98 -11.62
N ILE A 217 -3.97 -13.03 -11.89
CA ILE A 217 -3.96 -12.23 -13.11
C ILE A 217 -2.68 -12.54 -13.89
N ILE A 218 -2.81 -12.62 -15.21
CA ILE A 218 -1.68 -12.73 -16.13
C ILE A 218 -1.53 -11.41 -16.86
N LEU A 219 -0.31 -10.90 -16.92
CA LEU A 219 0.02 -9.65 -17.60
C LEU A 219 0.95 -9.89 -18.78
N SER A 220 0.80 -9.07 -19.82
CA SER A 220 1.78 -8.95 -20.89
C SER A 220 3.02 -8.18 -20.40
N ASN A 221 4.22 -8.65 -20.78
CA ASN A 221 5.48 -7.97 -20.51
C ASN A 221 5.55 -6.57 -21.15
N ARG A 222 4.73 -6.32 -22.18
CA ARG A 222 4.56 -5.00 -22.80
C ARG A 222 4.30 -3.90 -21.76
N LEU A 223 3.47 -4.21 -20.75
CA LEU A 223 3.09 -3.26 -19.70
C LEU A 223 4.24 -2.94 -18.72
N VAL A 224 5.25 -3.80 -18.66
CA VAL A 224 6.48 -3.61 -17.87
C VAL A 224 7.50 -2.81 -18.67
N GLU A 225 7.60 -3.10 -19.97
CA GLU A 225 8.51 -2.44 -20.90
C GLU A 225 8.13 -0.99 -21.17
N ASP A 226 6.84 -0.71 -21.36
CA ASP A 226 6.33 0.64 -21.66
C ASP A 226 6.02 1.49 -20.41
N ASP A 227 6.32 0.97 -19.22
CA ASP A 227 6.09 1.60 -17.92
C ASP A 227 4.62 2.03 -17.67
N SER A 228 3.65 1.40 -18.36
CA SER A 228 2.21 1.73 -18.24
C SER A 228 1.67 1.62 -16.81
N LEU A 229 2.19 0.68 -16.01
CA LEU A 229 1.78 0.44 -14.61
C LEU A 229 2.91 0.74 -13.61
N THR A 230 3.86 1.58 -14.00
CA THR A 230 4.97 1.99 -13.13
C THR A 230 4.56 3.17 -12.26
N SER A 231 4.94 3.14 -10.99
CA SER A 231 4.67 4.18 -10.00
C SER A 231 5.96 4.65 -9.34
N ILE A 232 5.97 5.89 -8.82
CA ILE A 232 7.10 6.43 -8.04
C ILE A 232 6.71 6.44 -6.56
N ASN A 233 7.56 5.83 -5.74
CA ASN A 233 7.51 5.93 -4.29
C ASN A 233 8.66 6.78 -3.80
N ILE A 234 8.41 7.60 -2.79
CA ILE A 234 9.43 8.44 -2.15
C ILE A 234 9.38 8.15 -0.66
N LYS A 235 10.46 7.57 -0.15
CA LYS A 235 10.65 7.31 1.28
C LYS A 235 11.68 8.28 1.83
N ASP A 236 11.41 8.80 3.01
CA ASP A 236 12.37 9.54 3.81
C ASP A 236 13.03 8.61 4.82
N TYR A 237 14.33 8.79 4.98
CA TYR A 237 15.14 8.12 5.98
C TYR A 237 15.72 9.21 6.87
N ASN A 238 15.36 9.17 8.15
CA ASN A 238 15.68 10.22 9.10
C ASN A 238 16.72 9.69 10.08
N VAL A 239 17.71 10.52 10.39
CA VAL A 239 18.68 10.28 11.46
C VAL A 239 18.80 11.53 12.31
N GLU A 240 18.79 11.33 13.63
CA GLU A 240 19.01 12.37 14.62
C GLU A 240 20.40 12.21 15.21
N ILE A 241 21.06 13.35 15.41
CA ILE A 241 22.38 13.48 16.01
C ILE A 241 22.17 14.02 17.42
N ARG A 242 22.56 13.23 18.42
CA ARG A 242 22.24 13.52 19.83
C ARG A 242 23.48 13.86 20.65
N GLU A 243 23.26 14.64 21.71
CA GLU A 243 24.20 14.81 22.81
C GLU A 243 24.11 13.57 23.71
N THR A 244 25.17 12.77 23.79
CA THR A 244 25.22 11.63 24.71
C THR A 244 26.01 11.99 25.97
N LYS A 245 25.90 11.19 27.03
CA LYS A 245 26.67 11.39 28.27
C LYS A 245 28.19 11.34 28.08
N LEU A 246 28.65 10.62 27.05
CA LEU A 246 30.07 10.40 26.77
C LEU A 246 30.63 11.40 25.75
N GLY A 247 29.78 12.22 25.15
CA GLY A 247 30.11 13.20 24.12
C GLY A 247 29.03 13.27 23.04
N ASP A 248 29.18 14.23 22.15
CA ASP A 248 28.22 14.43 21.07
C ASP A 248 28.41 13.37 19.98
N GLU A 249 27.31 12.90 19.39
CA GLU A 249 27.38 12.16 18.14
C GLU A 249 27.86 13.08 17.01
N ILE A 250 28.67 12.54 16.09
CA ILE A 250 29.27 13.33 15.01
C ILE A 250 28.90 12.71 13.67
N VAL A 251 28.54 13.56 12.72
CA VAL A 251 28.36 13.18 11.32
C VAL A 251 29.70 13.34 10.61
N THR A 252 30.21 12.24 10.03
CA THR A 252 31.52 12.22 9.39
C THR A 252 31.61 11.13 8.34
N ARG A 253 32.47 11.35 7.35
CA ARG A 253 32.86 10.34 6.37
C ARG A 253 33.87 9.33 6.93
N ASP A 254 34.61 9.67 7.98
CA ASP A 254 35.60 8.77 8.61
C ASP A 254 34.93 7.77 9.55
N ILE A 255 34.34 6.72 8.96
CA ILE A 255 33.57 5.70 9.68
C ILE A 255 34.48 4.48 9.92
N PRO A 256 34.59 3.97 11.15
CA PRO A 256 35.43 2.82 11.45
C PRO A 256 34.94 1.55 10.73
N ASN A 257 35.89 0.77 10.17
CA ASN A 257 35.66 -0.56 9.60
C ASN A 257 34.72 -0.58 8.38
N VAL A 258 34.50 0.57 7.74
CA VAL A 258 33.73 0.68 6.49
C VAL A 258 34.67 0.81 5.30
N SER A 259 34.38 0.11 4.21
CA SER A 259 35.19 0.16 2.99
C SER A 259 35.02 1.50 2.25
N GLU A 260 36.08 1.97 1.59
CA GLU A 260 36.03 3.16 0.71
C GLU A 260 34.96 3.04 -0.40
N GLU A 261 34.69 1.82 -0.86
CA GLU A 261 33.64 1.58 -1.86
C GLU A 261 32.24 1.93 -1.32
N SER A 262 31.96 1.65 -0.05
CA SER A 262 30.70 1.99 0.61
C SER A 262 30.57 3.50 0.88
N LEU A 263 31.68 4.21 1.01
CA LEU A 263 31.74 5.65 1.27
C LEU A 263 31.75 6.50 -0.02
N ARG A 264 31.84 5.86 -1.20
CA ARG A 264 32.02 6.55 -2.50
C ARG A 264 30.97 7.60 -2.84
N ASN A 265 29.75 7.44 -2.33
CA ASN A 265 28.61 8.32 -2.62
C ASN A 265 28.43 9.42 -1.55
N LEU A 266 29.19 9.37 -0.46
CA LEU A 266 29.15 10.38 0.60
C LEU A 266 30.01 11.60 0.21
N ASP A 267 29.55 12.78 0.60
CA ASP A 267 30.31 14.02 0.52
C ASP A 267 31.38 14.12 1.63
N GLU A 268 32.01 15.29 1.74
CA GLU A 268 33.06 15.56 2.73
C GLU A 268 32.54 15.53 4.17
N ASP A 269 31.26 15.86 4.38
CA ASP A 269 30.61 15.87 5.68
C ASP A 269 30.12 14.47 6.09
N GLY A 270 30.08 13.51 5.17
CA GLY A 270 29.59 12.16 5.42
C GLY A 270 28.12 11.95 5.09
N ILE A 271 27.53 12.83 4.26
CA ILE A 271 26.14 12.79 3.84
C ILE A 271 26.05 12.34 2.38
N ILE A 272 25.05 11.54 2.05
CA ILE A 272 24.83 11.05 0.69
C ILE A 272 24.50 12.18 -0.29
N GLN A 273 25.18 12.19 -1.45
CA GLN A 273 24.97 13.22 -2.46
C GLN A 273 23.64 13.03 -3.22
N VAL A 274 22.91 14.13 -3.44
CA VAL A 274 21.69 14.14 -4.26
C VAL A 274 22.00 13.69 -5.68
N GLY A 275 21.20 12.76 -6.19
CA GLY A 275 21.41 12.13 -7.50
C GLY A 275 22.11 10.78 -7.45
N SER A 276 22.68 10.39 -6.31
CA SER A 276 23.31 9.07 -6.13
C SER A 276 22.28 7.95 -6.21
N GLU A 277 22.66 6.85 -6.86
CA GLU A 277 21.92 5.59 -6.78
C GLU A 277 22.43 4.77 -5.61
N VAL A 278 21.51 4.38 -4.74
CA VAL A 278 21.79 3.64 -3.51
C VAL A 278 21.13 2.27 -3.55
N ARG A 279 21.81 1.28 -2.98
CA ARG A 279 21.37 -0.10 -2.84
C ARG A 279 21.29 -0.48 -1.37
N ALA A 280 20.64 -1.60 -1.08
CA ALA A 280 20.63 -2.20 0.25
C ALA A 280 22.05 -2.26 0.87
N GLY A 281 22.20 -1.76 2.09
CA GLY A 281 23.46 -1.72 2.82
C GLY A 281 24.32 -0.47 2.60
N ASP A 282 24.06 0.33 1.56
CA ASP A 282 24.79 1.58 1.33
C ASP A 282 24.55 2.58 2.48
N VAL A 283 25.60 3.32 2.84
CA VAL A 283 25.53 4.36 3.87
C VAL A 283 24.86 5.61 3.29
N LEU A 284 23.82 6.10 3.97
CA LEU A 284 23.12 7.34 3.62
C LEU A 284 23.67 8.53 4.42
N VAL A 285 23.96 8.33 5.69
CA VAL A 285 24.58 9.33 6.56
C VAL A 285 25.55 8.62 7.48
N GLY A 286 26.83 9.00 7.40
CA GLY A 286 27.86 8.54 8.31
C GLY A 286 27.67 9.15 9.69
N LYS A 287 27.37 8.34 10.70
CA LYS A 287 27.20 8.75 12.09
C LYS A 287 28.09 7.92 12.98
N ILE A 288 28.84 8.58 13.85
CA ILE A 288 29.66 7.93 14.87
C ILE A 288 29.21 8.37 16.27
N THR A 289 29.14 7.41 17.18
CA THR A 289 28.78 7.64 18.58
C THR A 289 30.00 7.36 19.46
N PRO A 290 30.40 8.29 20.35
CA PRO A 290 31.51 8.03 21.27
C PRO A 290 31.16 6.88 22.21
N LYS A 291 32.07 5.92 22.32
CA LYS A 291 31.93 4.73 23.16
C LYS A 291 32.90 4.84 24.33
N GLY A 292 32.44 4.46 25.53
CA GLY A 292 33.32 4.35 26.69
C GLY A 292 34.31 3.20 26.51
N GLU A 293 35.38 3.18 27.29
CA GLU A 293 36.27 2.00 27.36
C GLU A 293 35.47 0.81 27.93
N GLN A 294 34.98 -0.05 27.05
CA GLN A 294 34.33 -1.30 27.43
C GLN A 294 35.40 -2.37 27.68
N GLU A 295 35.19 -3.22 28.68
CA GLU A 295 36.04 -4.40 28.88
C GLU A 295 35.79 -5.38 27.72
N LEU A 296 36.77 -5.46 26.82
CA LEU A 296 36.76 -6.39 25.70
C LEU A 296 36.78 -7.83 26.20
N SER A 297 36.10 -8.72 25.48
CA SER A 297 36.21 -10.16 25.72
C SER A 297 37.65 -10.65 25.58
N SER A 298 37.98 -11.77 26.21
CA SER A 298 39.34 -12.33 26.16
C SER A 298 39.77 -12.61 24.71
N GLU A 299 38.83 -13.05 23.88
CA GLU A 299 38.95 -13.33 22.46
C GLU A 299 39.25 -12.05 21.66
N GLU A 300 38.50 -10.97 21.89
CA GLU A 300 38.72 -9.69 21.23
C GLU A 300 40.06 -9.06 21.63
N ARG A 301 40.43 -9.17 22.91
CA ARG A 301 41.74 -8.72 23.40
C ARG A 301 42.87 -9.45 22.70
N LEU A 302 42.73 -10.76 22.51
CA LEU A 302 43.70 -11.57 21.78
C LEU A 302 43.76 -11.18 20.30
N LEU A 303 42.61 -11.03 19.63
CA LEU A 303 42.54 -10.61 18.24
C LEU A 303 43.23 -9.26 18.02
N ARG A 304 42.95 -8.27 18.87
CA ARG A 304 43.62 -6.97 18.79
C ARG A 304 45.13 -7.06 19.06
N ALA A 305 45.55 -7.90 20.00
CA ALA A 305 46.97 -8.13 20.26
C ALA A 305 47.69 -8.76 19.05
N ILE A 306 47.01 -9.61 18.28
CA ILE A 306 47.55 -10.26 17.07
C ILE A 306 47.62 -9.25 15.91
N PHE A 307 46.54 -8.50 15.65
CA PHE A 307 46.45 -7.59 14.50
C PHE A 307 47.05 -6.20 14.75
N GLY A 308 47.37 -5.87 16.01
CA GLY A 308 47.92 -4.56 16.38
C GLY A 308 46.92 -3.42 16.18
N GLU A 309 45.63 -3.73 16.04
CA GLU A 309 44.57 -2.73 15.87
C GLU A 309 44.31 -2.03 17.21
N LYS A 310 44.42 -0.70 17.20
CA LYS A 310 44.07 0.12 18.36
C LYS A 310 42.55 0.12 18.55
N ALA A 311 42.12 0.14 19.81
CA ALA A 311 40.74 0.45 20.13
C ALA A 311 40.37 1.79 19.48
N LYS A 312 39.26 1.80 18.75
CA LYS A 312 38.64 3.04 18.31
C LYS A 312 37.60 3.41 19.35
N ASP A 313 37.65 4.65 19.83
CA ASP A 313 36.77 5.16 20.90
C ASP A 313 35.37 5.54 20.39
N VAL A 314 35.01 5.08 19.18
CA VAL A 314 33.78 5.44 18.47
C VAL A 314 33.15 4.22 17.82
N ARG A 315 31.82 4.15 17.87
CA ARG A 315 30.99 3.12 17.24
C ARG A 315 30.34 3.67 15.98
N ASP A 316 30.23 2.85 14.94
CA ASP A 316 29.42 3.16 13.75
C ASP A 316 27.93 3.03 14.09
N THR A 317 27.21 4.14 14.05
CA THR A 317 25.74 4.23 14.22
C THR A 317 25.09 4.87 12.99
N SER A 318 25.75 4.74 11.84
CA SER A 318 25.35 5.35 10.56
C SER A 318 23.99 4.90 10.08
N LEU A 319 23.29 5.82 9.42
CA LEU A 319 22.06 5.52 8.71
C LEU A 319 22.38 4.76 7.43
N ARG A 320 21.84 3.54 7.29
CA ARG A 320 22.04 2.68 6.12
C ARG A 320 20.74 2.41 5.38
N MET A 321 20.85 2.16 4.08
CA MET A 321 19.72 1.71 3.27
C MET A 321 19.26 0.31 3.69
N ASN A 322 17.97 0.15 3.91
CA ASN A 322 17.39 -1.13 4.33
C ASN A 322 17.53 -2.23 3.28
N ASN A 323 17.51 -3.49 3.73
CA ASN A 323 17.76 -4.68 2.90
C ASN A 323 16.74 -4.92 1.77
N SER A 324 15.57 -4.27 1.84
CA SER A 324 14.50 -4.39 0.84
C SER A 324 14.46 -3.23 -0.17
N GLY A 325 15.41 -2.30 -0.06
CA GLY A 325 15.38 -0.99 -0.69
C GLY A 325 16.49 -0.72 -1.69
N GLY A 326 16.26 0.31 -2.48
CA GLY A 326 17.19 0.86 -3.46
C GLY A 326 16.46 1.93 -4.27
N GLY A 327 17.19 2.92 -4.75
CA GLY A 327 16.60 4.03 -5.46
C GLY A 327 17.58 5.16 -5.67
N LYS A 328 17.06 6.30 -6.11
CA LYS A 328 17.83 7.50 -6.34
C LYS A 328 17.56 8.51 -5.24
N VAL A 329 18.62 9.07 -4.67
CA VAL A 329 18.49 10.17 -3.71
C VAL A 329 18.00 11.40 -4.45
N VAL A 330 16.84 11.94 -4.06
CA VAL A 330 16.21 13.09 -4.72
C VAL A 330 16.35 14.37 -3.94
N ALA A 331 16.45 14.29 -2.61
CA ALA A 331 16.65 15.45 -1.76
C ALA A 331 17.29 15.04 -0.44
N VAL A 332 18.05 15.95 0.16
CA VAL A 332 18.51 15.87 1.53
C VAL A 332 18.12 17.16 2.22
N LYS A 333 17.52 17.06 3.41
CA LYS A 333 17.19 18.21 4.26
C LYS A 333 17.93 18.07 5.58
N ILE A 334 18.63 19.12 5.97
CA ILE A 334 19.37 19.19 7.21
C ILE A 334 18.66 20.23 8.07
N PHE A 335 18.36 19.85 9.31
CA PHE A 335 17.81 20.74 10.32
C PHE A 335 18.81 20.80 11.46
N SER A 336 19.34 21.98 11.73
CA SER A 336 20.29 22.18 12.83
C SER A 336 19.70 23.11 13.90
N ARG A 337 20.02 22.84 15.17
CA ARG A 337 19.66 23.72 16.28
C ARG A 337 20.35 25.08 16.15
N GLU A 338 21.56 25.10 15.59
CA GLU A 338 22.35 26.33 15.37
C GLU A 338 21.67 27.30 14.39
N GLU A 339 20.99 26.78 13.36
CA GLU A 339 20.21 27.59 12.41
C GLU A 339 18.83 28.01 12.97
N GLY A 340 18.53 27.67 14.23
CA GLY A 340 17.30 28.07 14.93
C GLY A 340 16.10 27.16 14.63
N HIS A 341 16.32 25.94 14.15
CA HIS A 341 15.26 24.95 14.02
C HIS A 341 14.85 24.39 15.40
N ASP A 342 13.53 24.23 15.59
CA ASP A 342 12.97 23.63 16.80
C ASP A 342 13.12 22.11 16.75
N LEU A 343 14.11 21.58 17.46
CA LEU A 343 14.43 20.15 17.55
C LEU A 343 14.18 19.65 18.98
N LYS A 344 13.88 18.35 19.10
CA LYS A 344 13.70 17.68 20.41
C LYS A 344 14.90 17.94 21.33
N SER A 345 14.65 18.01 22.63
CA SER A 345 15.71 18.22 23.63
C SER A 345 16.81 17.17 23.50
N GLY A 346 18.08 17.59 23.48
CA GLY A 346 19.23 16.71 23.28
C GLY A 346 19.55 16.37 21.82
N VAL A 347 18.72 16.78 20.85
CA VAL A 347 19.03 16.66 19.42
C VAL A 347 19.71 17.94 18.93
N ILE A 348 20.91 17.78 18.37
CA ILE A 348 21.76 18.84 17.82
C ILE A 348 21.36 19.11 16.36
N MET A 349 21.22 18.02 15.59
CA MET A 349 20.96 18.04 14.16
C MET A 349 20.05 16.87 13.79
N GLN A 350 19.22 17.07 12.76
CA GLN A 350 18.42 16.03 12.14
C GLN A 350 18.62 16.07 10.63
N ILE A 351 18.97 14.93 10.04
CA ILE A 351 19.19 14.79 8.61
C ILE A 351 18.11 13.88 8.04
N GLN A 352 17.40 14.36 7.01
CA GLN A 352 16.37 13.64 6.29
C GLN A 352 16.79 13.39 4.86
N VAL A 353 16.91 12.13 4.47
CA VAL A 353 17.29 11.70 3.12
C VAL A 353 16.07 11.16 2.38
N PHE A 354 15.69 11.79 1.28
CA PHE A 354 14.59 11.35 0.44
C PHE A 354 15.11 10.48 -0.69
N VAL A 355 14.63 9.24 -0.75
CA VAL A 355 14.97 8.26 -1.79
C VAL A 355 13.74 7.95 -2.62
N ALA A 356 13.82 8.24 -3.91
CA ALA A 356 12.77 7.88 -4.88
C ALA A 356 13.07 6.53 -5.52
N ARG A 357 12.05 5.68 -5.60
CA ARG A 357 12.09 4.36 -6.23
C ARG A 357 11.02 4.25 -7.29
N LEU A 358 11.42 3.77 -8.46
CA LEU A 358 10.51 3.32 -9.50
C LEU A 358 10.04 1.91 -9.20
N HIS A 359 8.73 1.75 -8.99
CA HIS A 359 8.08 0.46 -8.83
C HIS A 359 7.39 0.08 -10.12
N LYS A 360 8.09 -0.70 -10.96
CA LYS A 360 7.47 -1.40 -12.09
C LYS A 360 6.50 -2.46 -11.57
N ILE A 361 5.50 -2.82 -12.38
CA ILE A 361 4.59 -3.91 -12.04
C ILE A 361 5.33 -5.25 -12.06
N MET A 362 5.12 -6.10 -11.06
CA MET A 362 5.77 -7.40 -10.95
C MET A 362 4.85 -8.50 -10.42
N VAL A 363 5.31 -9.75 -10.51
CA VAL A 363 4.59 -10.90 -9.94
C VAL A 363 4.45 -10.70 -8.42
N GLY A 364 3.23 -10.88 -7.92
CA GLY A 364 2.85 -10.63 -6.52
C GLY A 364 2.18 -9.27 -6.26
N ASP A 365 2.26 -8.33 -7.20
CA ASP A 365 1.55 -7.06 -7.08
C ASP A 365 0.04 -7.25 -7.26
N LYS A 366 -0.75 -6.40 -6.58
CA LYS A 366 -2.21 -6.47 -6.64
C LYS A 366 -2.77 -5.43 -7.61
N LEU A 367 -3.60 -5.91 -8.55
CA LEU A 367 -4.41 -5.08 -9.44
C LEU A 367 -5.89 -5.23 -9.09
N ALA A 368 -6.68 -4.24 -9.50
CA ALA A 368 -8.13 -4.34 -9.44
C ALA A 368 -8.81 -3.53 -10.54
N GLY A 369 -10.00 -3.95 -10.94
CA GLY A 369 -10.94 -3.09 -11.64
C GLY A 369 -11.86 -2.34 -10.68
N ARG A 370 -12.71 -1.47 -11.23
CA ARG A 370 -13.69 -0.68 -10.46
C ARG A 370 -14.88 -1.50 -9.94
N HIS A 371 -15.02 -2.75 -10.39
CA HIS A 371 -16.18 -3.63 -10.13
C HIS A 371 -15.94 -4.63 -8.99
N GLY A 372 -14.97 -4.38 -8.11
CA GLY A 372 -14.66 -5.31 -7.02
C GLY A 372 -13.94 -6.59 -7.48
N ASN A 373 -13.46 -6.61 -8.73
CA ASN A 373 -12.61 -7.65 -9.32
C ASN A 373 -11.15 -7.34 -9.00
N LYS A 374 -10.62 -7.97 -7.96
CA LYS A 374 -9.23 -7.86 -7.53
C LYS A 374 -8.46 -9.11 -7.91
N GLY A 375 -7.16 -8.96 -8.13
CA GLY A 375 -6.31 -10.10 -8.37
C GLY A 375 -4.84 -9.79 -8.15
N VAL A 376 -4.07 -10.86 -7.94
CA VAL A 376 -2.62 -10.78 -7.77
C VAL A 376 -1.99 -11.23 -9.08
N VAL A 377 -0.99 -10.48 -9.56
CA VAL A 377 -0.24 -10.87 -10.76
C VAL A 377 0.51 -12.16 -10.47
N ALA A 378 0.12 -13.27 -11.10
CA ALA A 378 0.77 -14.56 -10.94
C ALA A 378 1.87 -14.79 -11.97
N ARG A 379 1.72 -14.22 -13.17
CA ARG A 379 2.71 -14.35 -14.23
C ARG A 379 2.72 -13.13 -15.13
N VAL A 380 3.93 -12.72 -15.52
CA VAL A 380 4.17 -11.80 -16.63
C VAL A 380 4.66 -12.63 -17.80
N LEU A 381 3.90 -12.65 -18.90
CA LEU A 381 4.23 -13.41 -20.11
C LEU A 381 4.89 -12.51 -21.15
N PRO A 382 5.86 -13.03 -21.92
CA PRO A 382 6.33 -12.37 -23.13
C PRO A 382 5.17 -12.03 -24.08
N VAL A 383 5.33 -10.98 -24.88
CA VAL A 383 4.25 -10.48 -25.74
C VAL A 383 3.85 -11.50 -26.80
N GLU A 384 4.84 -12.23 -27.33
CA GLU A 384 4.69 -13.32 -28.28
C GLU A 384 3.93 -14.53 -27.71
N ASP A 385 3.94 -14.71 -26.39
CA ASP A 385 3.27 -15.80 -25.69
C ASP A 385 1.81 -15.47 -25.36
N MET A 386 1.43 -14.19 -25.46
CA MET A 386 0.08 -13.74 -25.14
C MET A 386 -0.90 -14.14 -26.26
N PRO A 387 -2.16 -14.48 -25.92
CA PRO A 387 -3.19 -14.57 -26.93
C PRO A 387 -3.29 -13.27 -27.72
N PHE A 388 -3.54 -13.39 -29.02
CA PHE A 388 -3.67 -12.24 -29.93
C PHE A 388 -4.93 -12.31 -30.78
N MET A 389 -5.40 -11.15 -31.22
CA MET A 389 -6.55 -11.00 -32.11
C MET A 389 -6.17 -11.27 -33.58
N ALA A 390 -7.15 -11.43 -34.47
CA ALA A 390 -6.90 -11.72 -35.89
C ALA A 390 -6.05 -10.67 -36.63
N ASP A 391 -5.96 -9.45 -36.11
CA ASP A 391 -5.13 -8.36 -36.63
C ASP A 391 -3.68 -8.40 -36.10
N GLY A 392 -3.33 -9.39 -35.28
CA GLY A 392 -2.02 -9.52 -34.63
C GLY A 392 -1.89 -8.74 -33.32
N THR A 393 -2.92 -8.02 -32.87
CA THR A 393 -2.85 -7.25 -31.63
C THR A 393 -2.87 -8.17 -30.41
N PRO A 394 -1.87 -8.13 -29.52
CA PRO A 394 -1.82 -8.95 -28.32
C PRO A 394 -2.75 -8.43 -27.22
N ILE A 395 -3.21 -9.34 -26.37
CA ILE A 395 -3.93 -9.04 -25.13
C ILE A 395 -2.96 -8.52 -24.06
N ASP A 396 -3.42 -7.61 -23.21
CA ASP A 396 -2.62 -7.03 -22.12
C ASP A 396 -2.79 -7.78 -20.81
N VAL A 397 -4.03 -8.20 -20.51
CA VAL A 397 -4.41 -8.86 -19.26
C VAL A 397 -5.34 -10.03 -19.54
N ILE A 398 -5.06 -11.18 -18.94
CA ILE A 398 -5.96 -12.33 -18.99
C ILE A 398 -6.61 -12.50 -17.61
N LEU A 399 -7.95 -12.47 -17.57
CA LEU A 399 -8.75 -12.67 -16.38
C LEU A 399 -9.52 -13.98 -16.44
N ASN A 400 -9.77 -14.55 -15.27
CA ASN A 400 -10.55 -15.77 -15.15
C ASN A 400 -12.07 -15.50 -15.33
N PRO A 401 -12.74 -16.14 -16.29
CA PRO A 401 -14.18 -15.95 -16.50
C PRO A 401 -15.03 -16.47 -15.32
N LEU A 402 -14.55 -17.46 -14.56
CA LEU A 402 -15.31 -18.09 -13.46
C LEU A 402 -15.56 -17.13 -12.28
N GLY A 403 -14.72 -16.10 -12.15
CA GLY A 403 -14.86 -15.08 -11.13
C GLY A 403 -16.04 -14.12 -11.35
N VAL A 404 -16.62 -14.07 -12.55
CA VAL A 404 -17.69 -13.10 -12.87
C VAL A 404 -19.06 -13.60 -12.38
N PRO A 405 -19.53 -14.82 -12.71
CA PRO A 405 -20.86 -15.27 -12.30
C PRO A 405 -20.97 -15.48 -10.79
N SER A 406 -19.94 -16.03 -10.15
CA SER A 406 -19.93 -16.28 -8.69
C SER A 406 -20.03 -15.00 -7.86
N ARG A 407 -19.55 -13.87 -8.42
CA ARG A 407 -19.50 -12.57 -7.74
C ARG A 407 -20.61 -11.62 -8.15
N MET A 408 -21.33 -11.92 -9.24
CA MET A 408 -22.41 -11.09 -9.77
C MET A 408 -21.99 -9.62 -9.98
N ASN A 409 -20.75 -9.39 -10.43
CA ASN A 409 -20.23 -8.07 -10.80
C ASN A 409 -20.16 -7.93 -12.33
N LEU A 410 -21.32 -8.07 -12.96
CA LEU A 410 -21.49 -8.09 -14.41
C LEU A 410 -21.11 -6.76 -15.06
N GLY A 411 -21.13 -5.65 -14.31
CA GLY A 411 -20.75 -4.33 -14.83
C GLY A 411 -19.38 -4.32 -15.50
N GLN A 412 -18.45 -5.19 -15.07
CA GLN A 412 -17.12 -5.29 -15.67
C GLN A 412 -17.16 -5.77 -17.14
N LEU A 413 -18.15 -6.60 -17.50
CA LEU A 413 -18.35 -7.06 -18.88
C LEU A 413 -18.95 -5.94 -19.74
N PHE A 414 -19.88 -5.17 -19.18
CA PHE A 414 -20.45 -3.99 -19.83
C PHE A 414 -19.38 -2.93 -20.08
N GLU A 415 -18.52 -2.67 -19.09
CA GLU A 415 -17.34 -1.80 -19.24
C GLU A 415 -16.41 -2.32 -20.34
N THR A 416 -16.11 -3.62 -20.34
CA THR A 416 -15.22 -4.26 -21.32
C THR A 416 -15.72 -4.08 -22.75
N HIS A 417 -17.00 -4.36 -23.00
CA HIS A 417 -17.61 -4.25 -24.32
C HIS A 417 -17.71 -2.80 -24.78
N LEU A 418 -18.22 -1.90 -23.93
CA LEU A 418 -18.36 -0.50 -24.28
C LEU A 418 -16.99 0.16 -24.48
N GLY A 419 -16.00 -0.18 -23.65
CA GLY A 419 -14.62 0.28 -23.78
C GLY A 419 -13.98 -0.18 -25.09
N MET A 420 -14.29 -1.40 -25.55
CA MET A 420 -13.82 -1.90 -26.85
C MET A 420 -14.35 -1.04 -28.01
N ALA A 421 -15.67 -0.81 -28.04
CA ALA A 421 -16.31 0.01 -29.07
C ALA A 421 -15.80 1.46 -29.04
N ALA A 422 -15.78 2.07 -27.86
CA ALA A 422 -15.36 3.46 -27.65
C ALA A 422 -13.90 3.69 -28.05
N LYS A 423 -12.99 2.78 -27.68
CA LYS A 423 -11.56 2.88 -28.04
C LYS A 423 -11.32 2.70 -29.54
N ALA A 424 -12.07 1.82 -30.21
CA ALA A 424 -11.95 1.65 -31.66
C ALA A 424 -12.54 2.83 -32.46
N LEU A 425 -13.63 3.43 -31.97
CA LEU A 425 -14.27 4.60 -32.59
C LEU A 425 -13.64 5.94 -32.19
N GLY A 426 -12.74 5.95 -31.19
CA GLY A 426 -11.96 7.11 -30.80
C GLY A 426 -12.71 8.13 -29.94
N TYR A 427 -13.66 7.68 -29.11
CA TYR A 427 -14.38 8.55 -28.18
C TYR A 427 -14.28 8.04 -26.72
N LYS A 428 -14.47 8.96 -25.77
CA LYS A 428 -14.71 8.63 -24.35
C LYS A 428 -16.20 8.72 -24.06
N VAL A 429 -16.69 7.92 -23.12
CA VAL A 429 -18.12 7.81 -22.80
C VAL A 429 -18.35 7.90 -21.30
N ALA A 430 -19.39 8.63 -20.91
CA ALA A 430 -19.88 8.68 -19.54
C ALA A 430 -21.15 7.83 -19.41
N THR A 431 -21.14 6.89 -18.46
CA THR A 431 -22.32 6.11 -18.05
C THR A 431 -22.64 6.41 -16.58
N PRO A 432 -23.48 7.42 -16.30
CA PRO A 432 -23.81 7.79 -14.93
C PRO A 432 -24.47 6.62 -14.17
N PRO A 433 -24.18 6.46 -12.85
CA PRO A 433 -24.82 5.45 -12.02
C PRO A 433 -26.35 5.50 -12.08
N PHE A 434 -26.99 4.34 -12.23
CA PHE A 434 -28.46 4.21 -12.32
C PHE A 434 -29.13 4.97 -13.49
N ASN A 435 -28.34 5.57 -14.39
CA ASN A 435 -28.77 6.14 -15.66
C ASN A 435 -27.80 5.72 -16.78
N GLY A 436 -27.42 4.44 -16.74
CA GLY A 436 -26.42 3.85 -17.62
C GLY A 436 -26.96 3.48 -19.00
N ILE A 437 -26.05 3.11 -19.88
CA ILE A 437 -26.33 2.73 -21.27
C ILE A 437 -26.95 1.32 -21.32
N SER A 438 -27.96 1.12 -22.18
CA SER A 438 -28.59 -0.19 -22.37
C SER A 438 -27.67 -1.16 -23.12
N GLY A 439 -27.86 -2.48 -22.89
CA GLY A 439 -27.10 -3.51 -23.60
C GLY A 439 -27.25 -3.41 -25.12
N GLU A 440 -28.47 -3.15 -25.62
CA GLU A 440 -28.76 -2.97 -27.04
C GLU A 440 -27.95 -1.82 -27.68
N THR A 441 -27.72 -0.75 -26.93
CA THR A 441 -26.90 0.38 -27.40
C THR A 441 -25.43 -0.03 -27.48
N ILE A 442 -24.94 -0.81 -26.52
CA ILE A 442 -23.57 -1.35 -26.54
C ILE A 442 -23.39 -2.29 -27.73
N GLU A 443 -24.35 -3.16 -28.02
CA GLU A 443 -24.35 -4.05 -29.18
C GLU A 443 -24.29 -3.26 -30.50
N ALA A 444 -25.04 -2.16 -30.60
CA ALA A 444 -25.04 -1.29 -31.78
C ALA A 444 -23.70 -0.55 -31.95
N GLU A 445 -23.10 -0.04 -30.87
CA GLU A 445 -21.78 0.59 -30.94
C GLU A 445 -20.67 -0.41 -31.26
N LEU A 446 -20.75 -1.66 -30.79
CA LEU A 446 -19.85 -2.74 -31.18
C LEU A 446 -19.95 -3.04 -32.68
N GLU A 447 -21.16 -3.18 -33.22
CA GLU A 447 -21.38 -3.41 -34.65
C GLU A 447 -20.84 -2.26 -35.50
N LYS A 448 -21.05 -1.02 -35.05
CA LYS A 448 -20.52 0.20 -35.69
C LYS A 448 -19.00 0.27 -35.66
N ALA A 449 -18.37 -0.26 -34.61
CA ALA A 449 -16.92 -0.40 -34.48
C ALA A 449 -16.35 -1.57 -35.30
N GLY A 450 -17.19 -2.38 -35.95
CA GLY A 450 -16.78 -3.56 -36.74
C GLY A 450 -16.56 -4.82 -35.90
N PHE A 451 -17.03 -4.85 -34.66
CA PHE A 451 -16.98 -6.03 -33.78
C PHE A 451 -18.32 -6.78 -33.78
N ALA A 452 -18.30 -8.01 -33.28
CA ALA A 452 -19.50 -8.79 -33.11
C ALA A 452 -20.36 -8.26 -31.95
N LYS A 453 -21.69 -8.34 -32.10
CA LYS A 453 -22.67 -7.88 -31.09
C LYS A 453 -22.50 -8.55 -29.73
N ASP A 454 -22.05 -9.80 -29.71
CA ASP A 454 -21.80 -10.55 -28.47
C ASP A 454 -20.53 -10.12 -27.72
N GLY A 455 -19.74 -9.17 -28.25
CA GLY A 455 -18.50 -8.68 -27.65
C GLY A 455 -17.36 -9.70 -27.64
N LYS A 456 -17.51 -10.81 -28.36
CA LYS A 456 -16.49 -11.86 -28.42
C LYS A 456 -15.60 -11.70 -29.65
N SER A 457 -14.34 -12.08 -29.54
CA SER A 457 -13.38 -12.11 -30.64
C SER A 457 -12.74 -13.48 -30.75
N GLN A 458 -12.35 -13.87 -31.97
CA GLN A 458 -11.50 -15.04 -32.17
C GLN A 458 -10.09 -14.69 -31.70
N LEU A 459 -9.55 -15.48 -30.78
CA LEU A 459 -8.16 -15.38 -30.34
C LEU A 459 -7.35 -16.55 -30.88
N TYR A 460 -6.05 -16.32 -30.96
CA TYR A 460 -5.05 -17.28 -31.36
C TYR A 460 -4.03 -17.43 -30.25
N ASP A 461 -3.56 -18.65 -30.01
CA ASP A 461 -2.52 -18.93 -29.02
C ASP A 461 -1.19 -18.37 -29.53
N GLY A 462 -0.55 -17.49 -28.76
CA GLY A 462 0.76 -16.92 -29.09
C GLY A 462 1.85 -17.98 -29.24
N ARG A 463 1.72 -19.12 -28.55
CA ARG A 463 2.74 -20.19 -28.54
C ARG A 463 2.68 -21.11 -29.74
N THR A 464 1.48 -21.44 -30.20
CA THR A 464 1.26 -22.40 -31.29
C THR A 464 0.83 -21.74 -32.59
N GLY A 465 0.24 -20.54 -32.51
CA GLY A 465 -0.41 -19.85 -33.61
C GLY A 465 -1.80 -20.39 -33.96
N GLU A 466 -2.29 -21.41 -33.25
CA GLU A 466 -3.59 -22.02 -33.52
C GLU A 466 -4.73 -21.17 -32.93
N ALA A 467 -5.88 -21.19 -33.59
CA ALA A 467 -7.09 -20.53 -33.09
C ALA A 467 -7.65 -21.29 -31.88
N PHE A 468 -8.08 -20.58 -30.84
CA PHE A 468 -8.85 -21.20 -29.75
C PHE A 468 -10.18 -21.75 -30.26
N GLU A 469 -10.62 -22.87 -29.68
CA GLU A 469 -11.87 -23.55 -30.07
C GLU A 469 -13.10 -22.63 -29.94
N GLU A 470 -13.12 -21.78 -28.91
CA GLU A 470 -14.24 -20.89 -28.61
C GLU A 470 -13.83 -19.41 -28.69
N ARG A 471 -14.75 -18.58 -29.19
CA ARG A 471 -14.59 -17.13 -29.19
C ARG A 471 -14.64 -16.59 -27.77
N THR A 472 -13.72 -15.69 -27.46
CA THR A 472 -13.49 -15.18 -26.11
C THR A 472 -13.97 -13.74 -25.99
N THR A 473 -14.55 -13.36 -24.84
CA THR A 473 -14.87 -11.95 -24.56
C THR A 473 -13.57 -11.17 -24.44
N VAL A 474 -13.42 -10.18 -25.30
CA VAL A 474 -12.26 -9.28 -25.34
C VAL A 474 -12.76 -7.86 -25.34
N GLY A 475 -12.05 -6.98 -24.66
CA GLY A 475 -12.34 -5.55 -24.75
C GLY A 475 -11.41 -4.73 -23.90
N VAL A 476 -11.87 -3.56 -23.47
CA VAL A 476 -11.03 -2.59 -22.76
C VAL A 476 -11.64 -2.32 -21.40
N MET A 477 -10.86 -2.53 -20.35
CA MET A 477 -11.27 -2.26 -18.97
C MET A 477 -10.27 -1.30 -18.32
N HIS A 478 -10.78 -0.39 -17.48
CA HIS A 478 -9.94 0.49 -16.68
C HIS A 478 -9.39 -0.27 -15.46
N MET A 479 -8.10 -0.59 -15.49
CA MET A 479 -7.41 -1.35 -14.47
C MET A 479 -6.56 -0.44 -13.59
N ILE A 480 -6.61 -0.70 -12.28
CA ILE A 480 -5.99 0.11 -11.24
C ILE A 480 -4.89 -0.70 -10.55
N LYS A 481 -3.70 -0.09 -10.40
CA LYS A 481 -2.64 -0.64 -9.56
C LYS A 481 -2.87 -0.21 -8.11
N LEU A 482 -3.02 -1.18 -7.22
CA LEU A 482 -3.22 -0.91 -5.80
C LEU A 482 -1.88 -0.77 -5.09
N HIS A 483 -1.87 -0.07 -3.96
CA HIS A 483 -0.67 0.14 -3.14
C HIS A 483 -0.15 -1.13 -2.45
N HIS A 484 -0.81 -2.28 -2.65
CA HIS A 484 -0.39 -3.59 -2.18
C HIS A 484 0.67 -4.18 -3.10
N MET A 485 1.90 -3.67 -2.96
CA MET A 485 3.06 -4.11 -3.76
C MET A 485 3.79 -5.26 -3.04
N VAL A 486 4.31 -6.21 -3.81
CA VAL A 486 5.02 -7.36 -3.24
C VAL A 486 6.32 -6.95 -2.55
N SER A 487 7.02 -5.94 -3.08
CA SER A 487 8.28 -5.43 -2.50
C SER A 487 8.11 -4.93 -1.07
N ASP A 488 6.93 -4.39 -0.75
CA ASP A 488 6.63 -3.89 0.58
C ASP A 488 6.23 -5.03 1.53
N LYS A 489 5.69 -6.14 1.00
CA LYS A 489 5.18 -7.27 1.78
C LYS A 489 6.17 -8.41 1.98
N LEU A 490 7.13 -8.57 1.08
CA LEU A 490 8.16 -9.60 1.22
C LEU A 490 9.01 -9.29 2.46
N HIS A 491 9.13 -10.27 3.34
CA HIS A 491 9.94 -10.21 4.54
C HIS A 491 10.49 -11.60 4.86
N ALA A 492 11.77 -11.66 5.19
CA ALA A 492 12.45 -12.88 5.59
C ALA A 492 13.47 -12.54 6.68
N ARG A 493 13.62 -13.44 7.64
CA ARG A 493 14.55 -13.33 8.76
C ARG A 493 15.21 -14.68 8.99
N SER A 494 16.54 -14.67 9.14
CA SER A 494 17.29 -15.80 9.68
C SER A 494 17.48 -15.63 11.18
N THR A 495 18.24 -14.60 11.56
CA THR A 495 18.48 -14.10 12.91
C THR A 495 18.24 -12.58 12.90
N GLY A 496 18.20 -11.96 14.08
CA GLY A 496 17.97 -10.53 14.21
C GLY A 496 17.65 -10.18 15.66
N PRO A 497 17.19 -8.95 15.92
CA PRO A 497 17.02 -8.46 17.28
C PRO A 497 15.94 -9.22 18.05
N TYR A 498 16.13 -9.26 19.37
CA TYR A 498 15.27 -9.90 20.35
C TYR A 498 14.75 -8.88 21.37
N THR A 499 13.60 -9.15 21.96
CA THR A 499 13.06 -8.37 23.08
C THR A 499 13.95 -8.55 24.32
N MET A 500 14.22 -7.48 25.05
CA MET A 500 15.04 -7.56 26.27
C MET A 500 14.38 -8.43 27.36
N VAL A 501 13.06 -8.30 27.52
CA VAL A 501 12.32 -8.96 28.61
C VAL A 501 12.07 -10.43 28.31
N THR A 502 11.41 -10.72 27.19
CA THR A 502 10.98 -12.10 26.87
C THR A 502 11.98 -12.87 26.03
N GLN A 503 13.05 -12.23 25.56
CA GLN A 503 14.08 -12.83 24.70
C GLN A 503 13.53 -13.44 23.40
N GLN A 504 12.36 -12.97 22.94
CA GLN A 504 11.71 -13.41 21.72
C GLN A 504 12.11 -12.53 20.52
N PRO A 505 12.11 -13.07 19.29
CA PRO A 505 12.25 -12.26 18.08
C PRO A 505 11.32 -11.05 18.08
N LEU A 506 11.84 -9.86 17.76
CA LEU A 506 11.00 -8.66 17.60
C LEU A 506 9.88 -8.87 16.58
N GLY A 507 8.83 -8.05 16.67
CA GLY A 507 7.68 -8.09 15.77
C GLY A 507 7.82 -7.14 14.57
N GLY A 508 7.39 -7.59 13.40
CA GLY A 508 7.20 -6.70 12.24
C GLY A 508 8.44 -6.45 11.38
N LYS A 509 8.20 -6.13 10.11
CA LYS A 509 9.25 -5.98 9.08
C LYS A 509 10.23 -4.84 9.38
N ALA A 510 9.75 -3.72 9.93
CA ALA A 510 10.58 -2.55 10.19
C ALA A 510 11.72 -2.85 11.19
N GLN A 511 11.44 -3.72 12.17
CA GLN A 511 12.40 -4.15 13.19
C GLN A 511 13.15 -5.43 12.82
N ASN A 512 13.11 -5.84 11.54
CA ASN A 512 13.62 -7.13 11.09
C ASN A 512 13.09 -8.31 11.95
N GLY A 513 11.80 -8.25 12.26
CA GLY A 513 11.12 -9.14 13.20
C GLY A 513 10.86 -10.56 12.69
N GLY A 514 10.56 -11.47 13.61
CA GLY A 514 10.13 -12.84 13.30
C GLY A 514 8.66 -12.91 12.85
N GLN A 515 8.27 -14.07 12.31
CA GLN A 515 6.86 -14.38 12.11
C GLN A 515 6.26 -14.93 13.40
N ARG A 516 5.03 -14.51 13.71
CA ARG A 516 4.33 -15.02 14.89
C ARG A 516 3.82 -16.43 14.61
N PHE A 517 4.33 -17.39 15.36
CA PHE A 517 3.79 -18.75 15.42
C PHE A 517 2.80 -18.81 16.58
N GLY A 518 1.51 -18.77 16.29
CA GLY A 518 0.44 -18.63 17.28
C GLY A 518 -0.09 -19.96 17.79
N GLU A 519 -1.06 -19.86 18.69
CA GLU A 519 -1.74 -21.01 19.30
C GLU A 519 -2.41 -21.93 18.26
N MET A 520 -3.06 -21.36 17.24
CA MET A 520 -3.69 -22.16 16.18
C MET A 520 -2.66 -22.94 15.36
N GLU A 521 -1.47 -22.37 15.11
CA GLU A 521 -0.40 -23.08 14.42
C GLU A 521 0.24 -24.18 15.29
N VAL A 522 0.29 -23.98 16.62
CA VAL A 522 0.68 -25.03 17.58
C VAL A 522 -0.26 -26.22 17.47
N TRP A 523 -1.58 -26.00 17.55
CA TRP A 523 -2.58 -27.07 17.42
C TRP A 523 -2.45 -27.83 16.11
N ALA A 524 -2.10 -27.14 15.02
CA ALA A 524 -1.87 -27.78 13.74
C ALA A 524 -0.71 -28.78 13.82
N LEU A 525 0.42 -28.42 14.44
CA LEU A 525 1.56 -29.34 14.62
C LEU A 525 1.26 -30.48 15.59
N GLU A 526 0.51 -30.21 16.66
CA GLU A 526 0.05 -31.26 17.59
C GLU A 526 -0.83 -32.30 16.88
N ALA A 527 -1.76 -31.85 16.03
CA ALA A 527 -2.62 -32.74 15.24
C ALA A 527 -1.83 -33.64 14.28
N TYR A 528 -0.71 -33.16 13.73
CA TYR A 528 0.21 -33.97 12.93
C TYR A 528 1.10 -34.89 13.76
N GLY A 529 1.15 -34.71 15.09
CA GLY A 529 2.12 -35.39 15.96
C GLY A 529 3.56 -34.93 15.71
N ALA A 530 3.75 -33.73 15.16
CA ALA A 530 5.06 -33.16 14.80
C ALA A 530 5.78 -32.58 16.03
N ALA A 531 6.00 -33.41 17.05
CA ALA A 531 6.52 -32.99 18.35
C ALA A 531 7.87 -32.28 18.27
N THR A 532 8.82 -32.80 17.47
CA THR A 532 10.14 -32.18 17.29
C THR A 532 10.06 -30.83 16.60
N THR A 533 9.22 -30.69 15.56
CA THR A 533 9.00 -29.42 14.86
C THR A 533 8.37 -28.39 15.80
N LEU A 534 7.40 -28.79 16.61
CA LEU A 534 6.79 -27.91 17.59
C LEU A 534 7.80 -27.48 18.66
N GLN A 535 8.59 -28.43 19.17
CA GLN A 535 9.61 -28.16 20.17
C GLN A 535 10.64 -27.15 19.66
N GLU A 536 11.19 -27.30 18.46
CA GLU A 536 12.16 -26.34 17.91
C GLU A 536 11.57 -24.94 17.68
N MET A 537 10.29 -24.85 17.26
CA MET A 537 9.63 -23.57 17.00
C MET A 537 9.44 -22.77 18.28
N LEU A 538 9.15 -23.45 19.39
CA LEU A 538 8.91 -22.83 20.70
C LEU A 538 10.18 -22.65 21.55
N THR A 539 11.36 -23.11 21.08
CA THR A 539 12.61 -23.05 21.86
C THR A 539 13.73 -22.40 21.06
N ILE A 540 14.56 -23.19 20.35
CA ILE A 540 15.78 -22.74 19.67
C ILE A 540 15.53 -21.73 18.53
N LYS A 541 14.30 -21.63 18.02
CA LYS A 541 13.91 -20.61 17.02
C LYS A 541 13.25 -19.37 17.64
N SER A 542 13.06 -19.35 18.95
CA SER A 542 12.38 -18.31 19.70
C SER A 542 13.26 -17.80 20.86
N ASP A 543 13.00 -18.25 22.08
CA ASP A 543 13.43 -17.67 23.35
C ASP A 543 14.32 -18.58 24.19
N ASP A 544 14.82 -19.70 23.64
CA ASP A 544 15.96 -20.42 24.22
C ASP A 544 17.26 -19.69 23.85
N VAL A 545 17.70 -18.79 24.74
CA VAL A 545 18.88 -17.92 24.54
C VAL A 545 20.14 -18.73 24.25
N TYR A 546 20.34 -19.83 24.95
CA TYR A 546 21.52 -20.67 24.79
C TYR A 546 21.39 -21.61 23.60
N GLY A 547 20.22 -22.25 23.46
CA GLY A 547 19.94 -23.20 22.40
C GLY A 547 19.95 -22.56 21.03
N ARG A 548 19.49 -21.32 20.87
CA ARG A 548 19.53 -20.61 19.57
C ARG A 548 20.95 -20.34 19.10
N ALA A 549 21.85 -19.90 19.98
CA ALA A 549 23.25 -19.64 19.65
C ALA A 549 23.98 -20.93 19.26
N LYS A 550 23.77 -22.00 20.04
CA LYS A 550 24.32 -23.33 19.72
C LYS A 550 23.75 -23.93 18.45
N ALA A 551 22.46 -23.75 18.19
CA ALA A 551 21.84 -24.22 16.96
C ALA A 551 22.46 -23.51 15.74
N TYR A 552 22.67 -22.20 15.84
CA TYR A 552 23.35 -21.42 14.80
C TYR A 552 24.80 -21.91 14.57
N GLU A 553 25.57 -22.11 15.63
CA GLU A 553 26.92 -22.66 15.57
C GLU A 553 26.95 -24.06 14.93
N SER A 554 26.03 -24.94 15.34
CA SER A 554 25.90 -26.30 14.82
C SER A 554 25.60 -26.30 13.32
N ILE A 555 24.71 -25.39 12.86
CA ILE A 555 24.39 -25.22 11.43
C ILE A 555 25.64 -24.80 10.63
N ILE A 556 26.44 -23.86 11.15
CA ILE A 556 27.68 -23.41 10.48
C ILE A 556 28.71 -24.55 10.41
N LYS A 557 28.87 -25.30 11.50
CA LYS A 557 29.84 -26.42 11.57
C LYS A 557 29.37 -27.69 10.84
N GLY A 558 28.09 -27.78 10.49
CA GLY A 558 27.48 -28.99 9.96
C GLY A 558 27.35 -30.10 11.02
N GLU A 559 27.28 -29.72 12.30
CA GLU A 559 27.10 -30.62 13.44
C GLU A 559 25.61 -30.82 13.72
N GLN A 560 25.28 -31.88 14.46
CA GLN A 560 23.89 -32.12 14.87
C GLN A 560 23.46 -31.11 15.93
N ILE A 561 22.30 -30.49 15.73
CA ILE A 561 21.71 -29.58 16.72
C ILE A 561 21.43 -30.36 18.01
N VAL A 562 22.02 -29.90 19.11
CA VAL A 562 21.82 -30.47 20.44
C VAL A 562 20.50 -29.95 21.02
N GLY A 563 19.78 -30.80 21.75
CA GLY A 563 18.40 -30.56 22.20
C GLY A 563 18.20 -29.27 23.02
N PRO A 564 16.97 -28.74 23.03
CA PRO A 564 16.66 -27.44 23.60
C PRO A 564 16.74 -27.42 25.13
N LYS A 565 17.01 -26.24 25.68
CA LYS A 565 16.86 -25.93 27.10
C LYS A 565 15.47 -25.33 27.37
N LEU A 566 15.24 -24.90 28.61
CA LEU A 566 14.02 -24.24 29.02
C LEU A 566 13.87 -22.88 28.32
N PRO A 567 12.68 -22.54 27.79
CA PRO A 567 12.38 -21.22 27.26
C PRO A 567 12.51 -20.11 28.30
N GLU A 568 13.01 -18.94 27.91
CA GLU A 568 13.13 -17.81 28.83
C GLU A 568 11.75 -17.28 29.28
N SER A 569 10.73 -17.35 28.41
CA SER A 569 9.37 -16.97 28.80
C SER A 569 8.82 -17.78 29.98
N PHE A 570 9.21 -19.05 30.11
CA PHE A 570 8.84 -19.88 31.26
C PHE A 570 9.60 -19.43 32.53
N ASN A 571 10.88 -19.08 32.41
CA ASN A 571 11.67 -18.55 33.53
C ASN A 571 11.08 -17.25 34.07
N VAL A 572 10.71 -16.34 33.15
CA VAL A 572 10.03 -15.07 33.48
C VAL A 572 8.72 -15.35 34.22
N LEU A 573 7.88 -16.27 33.72
CA LEU A 573 6.63 -16.66 34.38
C LEU A 573 6.85 -17.15 35.82
N VAL A 574 7.85 -18.03 36.04
CA VAL A 574 8.18 -18.52 37.38
C VAL A 574 8.58 -17.36 38.29
N LYS A 575 9.39 -16.42 37.81
CA LYS A 575 9.82 -15.24 38.57
C LYS A 575 8.68 -14.27 38.87
N GLU A 576 7.75 -14.07 37.94
CA GLU A 576 6.55 -13.26 38.16
C GLU A 576 5.66 -13.87 39.25
N LEU A 577 5.44 -15.18 39.23
CA LEU A 577 4.68 -15.88 40.26
C LEU A 577 5.38 -15.81 41.64
N GLN A 578 6.70 -15.98 41.69
CA GLN A 578 7.50 -15.82 42.91
C GLN A 578 7.44 -14.38 43.45
N GLY A 579 7.43 -13.38 42.55
CA GLY A 579 7.23 -11.97 42.92
C GLY A 579 5.90 -11.67 43.61
N LEU A 580 4.86 -12.48 43.34
CA LEU A 580 3.58 -12.41 44.05
C LEU A 580 3.58 -13.11 45.42
N GLY A 581 4.72 -13.68 45.84
CA GLY A 581 4.84 -14.48 47.06
C GLY A 581 4.31 -15.92 46.92
N LEU A 582 4.14 -16.41 45.69
CA LEU A 582 3.79 -17.80 45.42
C LEU A 582 5.07 -18.64 45.31
N ARG A 583 5.16 -19.73 46.08
CA ARG A 583 6.28 -20.67 45.96
C ARG A 583 6.07 -21.59 44.76
N VAL A 584 6.94 -21.48 43.77
CA VAL A 584 6.95 -22.32 42.55
C VAL A 584 8.32 -22.99 42.45
N ASP A 585 8.33 -24.32 42.59
CA ASP A 585 9.54 -25.16 42.57
C ASP A 585 9.42 -26.22 41.45
N LEU A 586 10.55 -26.65 40.90
CA LEU A 586 10.60 -27.77 39.94
C LEU A 586 10.82 -29.09 40.70
N ILE A 587 10.02 -30.10 40.38
CA ILE A 587 10.09 -31.41 41.06
C ILE A 587 10.66 -32.42 40.07
N ASP A 588 11.78 -33.05 40.44
CA ASP A 588 12.30 -34.20 39.72
C ASP A 588 11.56 -35.49 40.17
N GLU A 589 11.52 -36.53 39.33
CA GLU A 589 10.77 -37.78 39.57
C GLU A 589 11.26 -38.57 40.82
N GLY A 590 12.31 -38.10 41.49
CA GLY A 590 12.94 -38.67 42.69
C GLY A 590 12.62 -38.04 44.06
N VAL A 591 11.68 -37.10 44.17
CA VAL A 591 11.25 -36.42 45.43
C VAL A 591 12.23 -35.36 45.97
N GLU A 592 13.37 -35.14 45.32
CA GLU A 592 14.17 -33.93 45.59
C GLU A 592 13.48 -32.72 44.96
N THR A 593 12.96 -31.83 45.81
CA THR A 593 12.51 -30.51 45.39
C THR A 593 13.74 -29.74 44.93
N VAL A 594 13.84 -29.50 43.63
CA VAL A 594 14.90 -28.66 43.09
C VAL A 594 14.33 -27.26 43.05
N ASP A 595 14.94 -26.37 43.81
CA ASP A 595 14.60 -24.95 43.75
C ASP A 595 14.66 -24.51 42.28
N ALA A 596 13.57 -23.93 41.77
CA ALA A 596 13.51 -23.45 40.40
C ALA A 596 14.65 -22.44 40.15
N GLU A 597 15.06 -21.69 41.18
CA GLU A 597 16.21 -20.79 41.10
C GLU A 597 17.53 -21.52 40.79
N ASN A 598 17.74 -22.72 41.34
CA ASN A 598 18.95 -23.50 41.11
C ASN A 598 19.01 -24.12 39.70
N VAL A 599 17.86 -24.47 39.12
CA VAL A 599 17.79 -24.98 37.73
C VAL A 599 17.95 -23.84 36.72
N ILE A 600 17.34 -22.69 36.98
CA ILE A 600 17.49 -21.48 36.16
C ILE A 600 18.95 -20.99 36.21
N ALA A 601 19.60 -21.03 37.38
CA ALA A 601 21.01 -20.65 37.50
C ALA A 601 21.98 -21.62 36.80
N SER A 602 21.67 -22.92 36.76
CA SER A 602 22.51 -23.95 36.12
C SER A 602 22.24 -24.15 34.62
N SER A 603 21.16 -23.58 34.09
CA SER A 603 20.86 -23.60 32.65
C SER A 603 21.58 -22.50 31.86
N GLY A 604 22.27 -21.56 32.54
CA GLY A 604 23.29 -20.69 31.96
C GLY A 604 24.59 -21.44 31.56
N PRO A 605 25.57 -20.78 30.91
CA PRO A 605 26.85 -21.41 30.57
C PRO A 605 27.64 -21.82 31.84
N GLU A 606 28.27 -23.00 31.81
CA GLU A 606 29.03 -23.59 32.94
C GLU A 606 30.30 -22.79 33.33
N ASP A 607 30.65 -21.72 32.62
CA ASP A 607 31.90 -20.98 32.79
C ASP A 607 31.76 -19.68 33.61
N LYS A 608 30.83 -19.66 34.59
CA LYS A 608 30.87 -18.65 35.65
C LYS A 608 31.90 -19.07 36.71
N THR A 609 33.20 -18.87 36.44
CA THR A 609 34.17 -18.75 37.55
C THR A 609 33.86 -17.46 38.28
N VAL A 610 33.20 -17.58 39.43
CA VAL A 610 32.84 -16.51 40.36
C VAL A 610 33.96 -15.47 40.52
N PRO A 611 33.72 -14.18 40.19
CA PRO A 611 34.29 -13.07 40.91
C PRO A 611 33.22 -12.50 41.86
N ASP A 612 33.70 -12.17 43.05
CA ASP A 612 33.00 -11.52 44.16
C ASP A 612 32.36 -10.18 43.72
N ASP A 613 31.12 -9.93 44.17
CA ASP A 613 30.32 -8.70 44.18
C ASP A 613 30.47 -7.69 43.01
N GLY A 614 29.45 -7.64 42.13
CA GLY A 614 29.12 -6.48 41.31
C GLY A 614 28.70 -6.78 39.86
N ASP A 615 27.42 -6.53 39.57
CA ASP A 615 26.79 -6.33 38.25
C ASP A 615 26.78 -7.50 37.24
N ASP A 616 25.60 -8.11 37.07
CA ASP A 616 25.29 -9.06 36.00
C ASP A 616 25.06 -8.32 34.67
N GLU A 617 25.90 -8.58 33.65
CA GLU A 617 25.60 -8.26 32.25
C GLU A 617 25.52 -9.53 31.39
N ALA A 618 24.44 -9.63 30.63
CA ALA A 618 24.27 -10.61 29.58
C ALA A 618 25.22 -10.27 28.41
N VAL A 619 25.85 -11.28 27.83
CA VAL A 619 26.65 -11.13 26.60
C VAL A 619 25.70 -10.70 25.47
N MET A 620 25.71 -9.40 25.17
CA MET A 620 25.01 -8.81 24.03
C MET A 620 25.84 -9.04 22.77
N ASP A 621 25.23 -9.63 21.75
CA ASP A 621 25.81 -9.72 20.40
C ASP A 621 25.74 -8.32 19.73
N GLU A 622 26.77 -7.97 18.96
CA GLU A 622 26.95 -6.62 18.40
C GLU A 622 25.84 -6.18 17.43
N SER A 623 24.90 -7.07 17.07
CA SER A 623 23.75 -6.79 16.22
C SER A 623 22.48 -6.34 16.95
N ASP A 624 22.43 -6.39 18.29
CA ASP A 624 21.18 -6.25 19.04
C ASP A 624 20.92 -4.84 19.62
N ASP A 625 21.87 -3.92 19.53
CA ASP A 625 21.67 -2.52 19.94
C ASP A 625 21.24 -1.65 18.75
N VAL A 626 19.93 -1.61 18.51
CA VAL A 626 19.30 -0.44 17.90
C VAL A 626 18.57 0.27 19.04
N ASP A 627 18.93 1.54 19.31
CA ASP A 627 18.27 2.38 20.32
C ASP A 627 16.74 2.40 20.05
N PHE A 628 15.99 1.72 20.92
CA PHE A 628 14.52 1.76 20.94
C PHE A 628 14.06 2.75 22.01
N GLU A 629 14.43 4.01 21.86
CA GLU A 629 13.74 5.12 22.51
C GLU A 629 13.22 6.09 21.45
N GLU A 630 12.41 5.59 20.50
CA GLU A 630 11.51 6.46 19.75
C GLU A 630 10.38 5.71 19.02
N ASP A 631 9.27 5.53 19.73
CA ASP A 631 7.97 5.95 19.22
C ASP A 631 7.09 6.25 20.43
N GLY A 632 6.60 7.48 20.52
CA GLY A 632 5.62 7.86 21.54
C GLY A 632 4.33 7.07 21.33
N LEU A 633 4.21 5.92 22.00
CA LEU A 633 3.00 5.14 22.09
C LEU A 633 2.65 4.98 23.57
N ASN A 634 1.56 5.65 23.97
CA ASN A 634 0.81 5.25 25.13
C ASN A 634 0.50 3.75 24.98
N ILE A 635 1.00 2.95 25.92
CA ILE A 635 0.50 1.60 26.15
C ILE A 635 -0.91 1.80 26.72
N GLU A 636 -1.90 1.95 25.83
CA GLU A 636 -3.26 1.56 26.19
C GLU A 636 -3.21 0.05 26.35
N VAL A 637 -3.25 -0.37 27.62
CA VAL A 637 -3.54 -1.73 28.04
C VAL A 637 -4.73 -2.20 27.20
N ALA A 638 -4.52 -3.24 26.40
CA ALA A 638 -5.60 -3.93 25.73
C ALA A 638 -6.52 -4.50 26.81
N GLU A 639 -7.58 -3.76 27.15
CA GLU A 639 -8.71 -4.33 27.86
C GLU A 639 -9.29 -5.42 26.96
N GLU A 640 -9.31 -6.63 27.50
CA GLU A 640 -10.02 -7.78 26.95
C GLU A 640 -11.46 -7.37 26.63
N PHE A 641 -11.80 -7.29 25.34
CA PHE A 641 -13.19 -7.23 24.93
C PHE A 641 -13.81 -8.61 25.16
N ASP A 642 -14.40 -8.76 26.34
CA ASP A 642 -15.31 -9.84 26.68
C ASP A 642 -16.54 -9.75 25.75
N ASN A 643 -16.64 -10.71 24.83
CA ASN A 643 -17.81 -10.89 23.98
C ASN A 643 -18.94 -11.44 24.85
N GLN A 644 -19.72 -10.56 25.46
CA GLN A 644 -21.04 -10.91 25.97
C GLN A 644 -22.15 -10.34 25.09
N GLU A 645 -22.91 -11.28 24.56
CA GLU A 645 -24.23 -11.14 23.96
C GLU A 645 -25.07 -10.07 24.66
N LYS A 646 -25.74 -9.21 23.87
CA LYS A 646 -27.05 -8.69 24.23
C LYS A 646 -27.88 -8.33 23.00
N GLU A 647 -28.95 -9.10 22.87
CA GLU A 647 -30.16 -8.82 22.11
C GLU A 647 -30.78 -7.44 22.45
N GLU A 648 -31.64 -6.99 21.54
CA GLU A 648 -32.70 -5.96 21.70
C GLU A 648 -32.30 -4.47 21.69
N ALA A 649 -32.48 -3.81 20.53
CA ALA A 649 -33.62 -2.91 20.22
C ALA A 649 -33.35 -2.08 18.94
#